data_AF-A0AAV1LR49-F1
#
_entry.id   AF-A0AAV1LR49-F1
#
_cell.length_a   1.000
_cell.length_b   1.000
_cell.length_c   1.000
_cell.angle_alpha   90.00
_cell.angle_beta   90.00
_cell.angle_gamma   90.00
#
_symmetry.space_group_name_H-M   'P 1'
#
loop_
_entity.id
_entity.type
_entity.pdbx_description
1 polymer ?
#
loop_
_entity_poly.entity_id
_entity_poly.type
_entity_poly.pdbx_seq_one_letter_code
_entity_poly.pdbx_strand_id
1 'polypeptide(L)'
;MSRRSKIIAYALAKSEIDSNAEDEYLNNHHNNDVENNVPLPLERRMSPTFDETGNDLLNFKYNLRQRTPVKIQNDQISVSNESEHIYSSVVSEYLPQENAPYVLTPNADTESINDELKENYNNEQIEDILREIVQNQELSNAIEPEIRAYEEQSDLIGNGSQINEEEPRILSHINTKEKKKYPKKVNPGRKRFLNKENWKAEIRKRKKNLGEEFINRKGRFIAKKVMKPDCGANCSELDLFALPSTQTSIENGLWIHYKPISSLGDDGPIEFQVPGTGDDYIDLSHTLLHIKAKVLNQDSTNLVSTTIVAPVNNWLHSLFSQLDVYLNQKLVSPPNNTYAYRAYMETLLNYAPAAKQSHLTCSLWYEDTAGRMDSTDGKNIGFVKRQELISESKEIEMIGHLHGDIFNQDKFLINGVEMSVKLVRSRESFNLIVGSNDVKFKVCITDATLIVRRARINPSVLLAHQKVLASTTAKYPITRAEVKVLTIPSGVQGKTLDNIFLGQVPKRCIIGFVNNSAFNGSLTKNPFNFENYGINSFSLYIDGQQIPSKALQPSFNNSIFTSAYHTLFSGTGIHFLNEGNGISCEQYGKGYCLLAFDLTPDLSANSSSHWNLIKHGSVRIEVRFESSLIQTINCIVYAEFDNIIEIDKNRNVTVDYSS
;
A
#
# COMPACT_ATOMS: atom_id res chain seq x y z
N MET A 1 17.22 -18.45 -2.11
CA MET A 1 17.71 -19.07 -3.37
C MET A 1 19.23 -19.14 -3.34
N SER A 2 19.83 -20.30 -3.60
CA SER A 2 21.28 -20.49 -3.50
C SER A 2 22.01 -19.97 -4.75
N ARG A 3 23.31 -19.69 -4.62
CA ARG A 3 24.19 -19.20 -5.71
C ARG A 3 24.16 -20.11 -6.96
N ARG A 4 23.89 -21.41 -6.81
CA ARG A 4 23.77 -22.37 -7.93
C ARG A 4 22.60 -22.05 -8.86
N SER A 5 21.47 -21.56 -8.33
CA SER A 5 20.28 -21.24 -9.12
C SER A 5 20.51 -20.08 -10.09
N LYS A 6 21.42 -19.15 -9.75
CA LYS A 6 21.75 -18.00 -10.60
C LYS A 6 22.75 -18.32 -11.72
N ILE A 7 23.58 -19.34 -11.52
CA ILE A 7 24.59 -19.77 -12.52
C ILE A 7 23.93 -20.61 -13.62
N ILE A 8 22.96 -21.45 -13.26
CA ILE A 8 22.18 -22.25 -14.23
C ILE A 8 21.33 -21.36 -15.14
N ALA A 9 20.70 -20.31 -14.59
CA ALA A 9 19.94 -19.34 -15.38
C ALA A 9 20.81 -18.54 -16.37
N TYR A 10 22.09 -18.31 -16.05
CA TYR A 10 23.03 -17.61 -16.93
C TYR A 10 23.61 -18.52 -18.03
N ALA A 11 23.82 -19.81 -17.72
CA ALA A 11 24.30 -20.78 -18.70
C ALA A 11 23.24 -21.09 -19.77
N LEU A 12 21.96 -21.22 -19.38
CA LEU A 12 20.84 -21.43 -20.31
C LEU A 12 20.61 -20.23 -21.26
N ALA A 13 20.78 -19.01 -20.75
CA ALA A 13 20.68 -17.80 -21.56
C ALA A 13 21.84 -17.64 -22.57
N LYS A 14 22.97 -18.33 -22.36
CA LYS A 14 24.13 -18.25 -23.25
C LYS A 14 24.07 -19.30 -24.37
N SER A 15 23.50 -20.48 -24.12
CA SER A 15 23.32 -21.51 -25.16
C SER A 15 22.28 -21.13 -26.22
N GLU A 16 21.28 -20.30 -25.89
CA GLU A 16 20.29 -19.79 -26.87
C GLU A 16 20.84 -18.69 -27.81
N ILE A 17 21.97 -18.07 -27.44
CA ILE A 17 22.59 -17.00 -28.24
C ILE A 17 23.54 -17.60 -29.29
N ASP A 18 24.24 -18.68 -28.97
CA ASP A 18 25.22 -19.30 -29.87
C ASP A 18 24.55 -20.21 -30.94
N SER A 19 23.32 -20.69 -30.73
CA SER A 19 22.57 -21.46 -31.74
C SER A 19 21.93 -20.61 -32.85
N ASN A 20 21.86 -19.29 -32.68
CA ASN A 20 21.24 -18.37 -33.65
C ASN A 20 22.24 -17.66 -34.58
N ALA A 21 23.54 -17.95 -34.45
CA ALA A 21 24.60 -17.27 -35.20
C ALA A 21 25.13 -18.07 -36.41
N GLU A 22 24.74 -19.33 -36.61
CA GLU A 22 25.22 -20.16 -37.73
C GLU A 22 24.29 -20.20 -38.96
N ASP A 23 23.06 -19.69 -38.89
CA ASP A 23 22.09 -19.78 -40.01
C ASP A 23 22.02 -18.53 -40.92
N GLU A 24 22.77 -17.45 -40.63
CA GLU A 24 22.65 -16.18 -41.36
C GLU A 24 23.80 -15.85 -42.34
N TYR A 25 24.58 -16.86 -42.76
CA TYR A 25 25.71 -16.67 -43.70
C TYR A 25 25.57 -17.29 -45.10
N LEU A 26 24.40 -17.83 -45.45
CA LEU A 26 24.14 -18.39 -46.79
C LEU A 26 22.81 -17.88 -47.33
N ASN A 27 22.77 -16.65 -47.86
CA ASN A 27 22.00 -16.25 -49.04
C ASN A 27 21.94 -14.72 -49.17
N ASN A 28 22.69 -14.16 -50.13
CA ASN A 28 22.15 -13.23 -51.14
C ASN A 28 23.29 -12.53 -51.90
N HIS A 29 23.63 -13.09 -53.06
CA HIS A 29 24.27 -12.40 -54.17
C HIS A 29 23.25 -12.31 -55.30
N HIS A 30 22.79 -11.10 -55.66
CA HIS A 30 22.74 -10.58 -57.05
C HIS A 30 21.93 -9.26 -57.20
N ASN A 31 22.64 -8.27 -57.76
CA ASN A 31 22.28 -7.31 -58.81
C ASN A 31 21.25 -6.17 -58.60
N ASN A 32 21.82 -4.97 -58.44
CA ASN A 32 21.83 -3.81 -59.37
C ASN A 32 20.63 -2.83 -59.55
N ASP A 33 21.01 -1.55 -59.30
CA ASP A 33 20.78 -0.28 -60.03
C ASP A 33 19.44 0.48 -59.94
N VAL A 34 19.47 1.72 -59.39
CA VAL A 34 19.44 3.03 -60.12
C VAL A 34 19.36 4.23 -59.14
N GLU A 35 20.09 5.30 -59.47
CA GLU A 35 20.38 6.57 -58.78
C GLU A 35 19.18 7.53 -58.54
N ASN A 36 19.26 8.38 -57.49
CA ASN A 36 19.45 9.86 -57.62
C ASN A 36 19.34 10.69 -56.31
N ASN A 37 20.34 11.56 -56.12
CA ASN A 37 20.37 12.93 -55.56
C ASN A 37 20.21 13.25 -54.04
N VAL A 38 21.34 13.76 -53.50
CA VAL A 38 21.64 14.49 -52.23
C VAL A 38 21.42 16.02 -52.51
N PRO A 39 21.39 17.03 -51.58
CA PRO A 39 22.00 17.09 -50.24
C PRO A 39 21.30 17.86 -49.07
N LEU A 40 21.77 17.53 -47.85
CA LEU A 40 21.55 18.22 -46.56
C LEU A 40 22.20 19.62 -46.49
N PRO A 41 21.71 20.51 -45.59
CA PRO A 41 22.62 21.48 -44.97
C PRO A 41 22.46 21.73 -43.44
N LEU A 42 23.62 21.67 -42.77
CA LEU A 42 24.22 22.65 -41.86
C LEU A 42 23.64 22.92 -40.45
N GLU A 43 24.38 22.42 -39.46
CA GLU A 43 24.44 22.89 -38.07
C GLU A 43 24.93 24.36 -37.97
N ARG A 44 24.30 25.15 -37.09
CA ARG A 44 24.86 26.42 -36.59
C ARG A 44 25.11 26.36 -35.09
N ARG A 45 26.38 26.52 -34.73
CA ARG A 45 26.88 26.85 -33.39
C ARG A 45 26.53 28.31 -33.04
N MET A 46 26.17 28.56 -31.78
CA MET A 46 26.37 29.86 -31.13
C MET A 46 27.04 29.65 -29.77
N SER A 47 28.15 30.36 -29.57
CA SER A 47 28.93 30.49 -28.33
C SER A 47 28.53 31.75 -27.56
N PRO A 48 28.60 31.79 -26.21
CA PRO A 48 28.43 33.02 -25.45
C PRO A 48 29.78 33.71 -25.11
N THR A 49 29.80 35.03 -25.26
CA THR A 49 30.84 35.97 -24.82
C THR A 49 30.65 36.35 -23.35
N PHE A 50 31.76 36.54 -22.62
CA PHE A 50 31.84 37.12 -21.28
C PHE A 50 31.71 38.64 -21.32
N ASP A 51 31.18 39.24 -20.25
CA ASP A 51 31.65 40.54 -19.78
C ASP A 51 31.49 40.72 -18.27
N GLU A 52 32.44 41.47 -17.72
CA GLU A 52 32.80 41.66 -16.32
C GLU A 52 32.01 42.80 -15.67
N THR A 53 31.42 42.57 -14.50
CA THR A 53 31.33 43.57 -13.40
C THR A 53 30.76 42.89 -12.15
N GLY A 54 31.61 42.67 -11.15
CA GLY A 54 31.22 42.08 -9.88
C GLY A 54 30.47 43.06 -8.98
N ASN A 55 29.33 42.64 -8.45
CA ASN A 55 29.06 42.62 -7.01
C ASN A 55 27.81 41.80 -6.67
N ASP A 56 27.95 41.05 -5.57
CA ASP A 56 27.18 39.88 -5.15
C ASP A 56 25.74 40.14 -4.68
N LEU A 57 24.81 39.31 -5.17
CA LEU A 57 23.59 38.91 -4.47
C LEU A 57 23.55 37.37 -4.42
N LEU A 58 23.45 36.83 -3.19
CA LEU A 58 23.36 35.41 -2.88
C LEU A 58 22.26 34.71 -3.68
N ASN A 59 22.64 33.70 -4.47
CA ASN A 59 21.73 32.66 -4.93
C ASN A 59 22.28 31.28 -4.55
N PHE A 60 21.41 30.52 -3.90
CA PHE A 60 21.59 29.14 -3.46
C PHE A 60 21.97 28.23 -4.64
N LYS A 61 23.13 27.58 -4.56
CA LYS A 61 23.53 26.50 -5.46
C LYS A 61 22.97 25.17 -4.95
N TYR A 62 22.04 24.61 -5.74
CA TYR A 62 21.80 23.18 -5.84
C TYR A 62 23.11 22.47 -6.22
N ASN A 63 23.50 21.45 -5.45
CA ASN A 63 24.51 20.49 -5.86
C ASN A 63 23.81 19.26 -6.43
N LEU A 64 23.87 19.12 -7.76
CA LEU A 64 23.79 17.82 -8.41
C LEU A 64 25.01 16.99 -8.00
N ARG A 65 24.79 15.73 -7.60
CA ARG A 65 25.77 14.66 -7.79
C ARG A 65 25.10 13.49 -8.50
N GLN A 66 25.68 13.19 -9.66
CA GLN A 66 25.41 12.07 -10.53
C GLN A 66 25.72 10.72 -9.85
N ARG A 67 25.03 9.67 -10.29
CA ARG A 67 25.65 8.45 -10.85
C ARG A 67 24.58 7.56 -11.51
N THR A 68 24.60 7.54 -12.85
CA THR A 68 24.23 6.38 -13.69
C THR A 68 25.51 5.77 -14.26
N PRO A 69 25.44 4.54 -14.80
CA PRO A 69 25.42 4.38 -16.27
C PRO A 69 24.21 3.52 -16.72
N VAL A 70 23.32 4.00 -17.61
CA VAL A 70 23.32 3.86 -19.10
C VAL A 70 23.35 2.38 -19.53
N LYS A 71 22.20 1.73 -19.78
CA LYS A 71 21.37 1.61 -21.02
C LYS A 71 22.08 0.95 -22.22
N ILE A 72 21.49 -0.14 -22.74
CA ILE A 72 21.21 -0.29 -24.18
C ILE A 72 19.76 -0.79 -24.34
N GLN A 73 19.09 -0.14 -25.27
CA GLN A 73 17.71 -0.26 -25.72
C GLN A 73 17.77 -1.06 -27.03
N ASN A 74 16.75 -1.86 -27.35
CA ASN A 74 16.34 -2.04 -28.76
C ASN A 74 14.85 -2.36 -28.83
N ASP A 75 14.22 -1.67 -29.78
CA ASP A 75 12.79 -1.52 -30.00
C ASP A 75 12.22 -2.62 -30.91
N GLN A 76 10.91 -2.85 -30.74
CA GLN A 76 9.87 -3.25 -31.70
C GLN A 76 10.11 -4.43 -32.67
N ILE A 77 9.25 -5.45 -32.57
CA ILE A 77 8.47 -6.02 -33.68
C ILE A 77 7.10 -6.48 -33.14
N SER A 78 6.05 -6.07 -33.82
CA SER A 78 4.67 -6.52 -33.67
C SER A 78 4.46 -7.91 -34.30
N VAL A 79 3.85 -8.85 -33.58
CA VAL A 79 3.18 -10.03 -34.18
C VAL A 79 1.85 -10.29 -33.48
N SER A 80 0.84 -10.49 -34.31
CA SER A 80 -0.56 -10.77 -34.05
C SER A 80 -0.84 -12.16 -33.46
N ASN A 81 -1.98 -12.24 -32.75
CA ASN A 81 -2.84 -13.36 -32.37
C ASN A 81 -2.50 -14.82 -32.77
N GLU A 82 -3.02 -15.71 -31.90
CA GLU A 82 -3.42 -17.12 -32.08
C GLU A 82 -2.45 -18.17 -31.53
N SER A 83 -2.69 -18.62 -30.29
CA SER A 83 -2.89 -20.04 -29.93
C SER A 83 -2.88 -20.26 -28.40
N GLU A 84 -3.94 -19.84 -27.72
CA GLU A 84 -4.33 -20.44 -26.44
C GLU A 84 -5.48 -21.42 -26.71
N HIS A 85 -5.26 -22.70 -26.46
CA HIS A 85 -6.24 -23.66 -25.95
C HIS A 85 -5.55 -25.01 -25.76
N ILE A 86 -6.14 -25.84 -24.89
CA ILE A 86 -5.77 -27.24 -24.55
C ILE A 86 -4.73 -27.26 -23.39
N TYR A 87 -5.00 -27.63 -22.13
CA TYR A 87 -6.04 -28.41 -21.46
C TYR A 87 -6.19 -27.96 -19.99
N SER A 88 -7.42 -27.97 -19.47
CA SER A 88 -7.71 -27.97 -18.04
C SER A 88 -8.09 -29.37 -17.54
N SER A 89 -7.89 -29.55 -16.22
CA SER A 89 -8.62 -30.40 -15.27
C SER A 89 -8.53 -31.92 -15.40
N VAL A 90 -7.80 -32.54 -14.46
CA VAL A 90 -8.34 -33.60 -13.59
C VAL A 90 -7.88 -33.36 -12.15
N VAL A 91 -8.80 -33.62 -11.22
CA VAL A 91 -8.90 -33.15 -9.84
C VAL A 91 -8.40 -34.21 -8.85
N SER A 92 -7.78 -33.72 -7.77
CA SER A 92 -7.59 -34.23 -6.39
C SER A 92 -7.75 -35.73 -6.05
N GLU A 93 -6.82 -36.28 -5.27
CA GLU A 93 -6.92 -36.55 -3.82
C GLU A 93 -5.75 -37.44 -3.32
N TYR A 94 -5.52 -37.40 -2.00
CA TYR A 94 -4.66 -38.26 -1.16
C TYR A 94 -3.16 -37.93 -1.01
N LEU A 95 -2.84 -37.20 0.07
CA LEU A 95 -1.60 -37.38 0.83
C LEU A 95 -1.92 -37.36 2.34
N PRO A 96 -1.56 -38.41 3.11
CA PRO A 96 -1.39 -38.31 4.56
C PRO A 96 0.01 -37.79 4.94
N GLN A 97 0.11 -37.27 6.16
CA GLN A 97 1.27 -36.61 6.75
C GLN A 97 2.38 -37.55 7.27
N GLU A 98 3.54 -36.91 7.53
CA GLU A 98 4.67 -37.28 8.40
C GLU A 98 5.79 -38.16 7.81
N ASN A 99 6.92 -37.52 7.47
CA ASN A 99 8.23 -37.69 8.13
C ASN A 99 9.32 -36.89 7.38
N ALA A 100 10.16 -36.16 8.12
CA ALA A 100 11.48 -35.70 7.67
C ALA A 100 12.54 -36.35 8.58
N PRO A 101 13.85 -36.37 8.26
CA PRO A 101 14.57 -36.06 7.02
C PRO A 101 15.47 -37.24 6.56
N TYR A 102 15.88 -37.30 5.28
CA TYR A 102 17.06 -38.08 4.89
C TYR A 102 18.07 -37.22 4.12
N VAL A 103 19.23 -37.06 4.76
CA VAL A 103 20.48 -36.56 4.18
C VAL A 103 21.07 -37.70 3.36
N LEU A 104 21.27 -37.51 2.05
CA LEU A 104 22.03 -38.45 1.23
C LEU A 104 23.48 -37.95 1.09
N THR A 105 24.40 -38.77 1.58
CA THR A 105 25.86 -38.67 1.38
C THR A 105 26.24 -39.12 -0.03
N PRO A 106 27.34 -38.59 -0.60
CA PRO A 106 27.83 -38.99 -1.90
C PRO A 106 28.51 -40.36 -1.79
N ASN A 107 27.91 -41.37 -2.41
CA ASN A 107 28.46 -42.67 -2.85
C ASN A 107 27.40 -43.76 -2.61
N ALA A 108 26.56 -43.98 -3.61
CA ALA A 108 25.79 -45.22 -3.76
C ALA A 108 26.03 -45.73 -5.19
N ASP A 109 26.33 -47.02 -5.28
CA ASP A 109 26.93 -47.70 -6.43
C ASP A 109 26.00 -47.77 -7.65
N THR A 110 26.57 -47.54 -8.83
CA THR A 110 25.89 -47.46 -10.15
C THR A 110 25.19 -48.75 -10.60
N GLU A 111 25.38 -49.88 -9.92
CA GLU A 111 24.67 -51.13 -10.24
C GLU A 111 23.23 -51.16 -9.71
N SER A 112 22.93 -50.44 -8.61
CA SER A 112 21.58 -50.36 -8.03
C SER A 112 20.58 -49.57 -8.88
N ILE A 113 21.07 -48.64 -9.70
CA ILE A 113 20.25 -47.73 -10.52
C ILE A 113 19.76 -48.44 -11.79
N ASN A 114 20.53 -49.41 -12.29
CA ASN A 114 20.22 -50.12 -13.53
C ASN A 114 19.06 -51.11 -13.41
N ASP A 115 18.78 -51.61 -12.20
CA ASP A 115 17.68 -52.56 -11.99
C ASP A 115 16.33 -51.83 -11.78
N GLU A 116 16.31 -50.64 -11.17
CA GLU A 116 15.10 -49.80 -11.05
C GLU A 116 14.66 -49.16 -12.38
N LEU A 117 15.60 -48.89 -13.29
CA LEU A 117 15.29 -48.28 -14.60
C LEU A 117 14.68 -49.29 -15.60
N LYS A 118 14.98 -50.58 -15.47
CA LYS A 118 14.46 -51.64 -16.37
C LYS A 118 13.01 -52.01 -16.11
N GLU A 119 12.47 -51.75 -14.91
CA GLU A 119 11.06 -52.02 -14.61
C GLU A 119 10.11 -50.93 -15.11
N ASN A 120 10.63 -49.73 -15.40
CA ASN A 120 9.80 -48.55 -15.64
C ASN A 120 9.95 -47.89 -17.03
N TYR A 121 10.94 -48.29 -17.84
CA TYR A 121 11.24 -47.65 -19.12
C TYR A 121 11.63 -48.64 -20.22
N ASN A 122 11.33 -48.30 -21.48
CA ASN A 122 11.65 -49.14 -22.63
C ASN A 122 13.12 -48.95 -23.05
N ASN A 123 13.74 -49.96 -23.68
CA ASN A 123 15.18 -49.97 -23.99
C ASN A 123 15.71 -48.76 -24.78
N GLU A 124 14.91 -48.16 -25.67
CA GLU A 124 15.30 -46.93 -26.40
C GLU A 124 15.39 -45.71 -25.46
N GLN A 125 14.49 -45.59 -24.49
CA GLN A 125 14.50 -44.48 -23.52
C GLN A 125 15.67 -44.60 -22.55
N ILE A 126 16.07 -45.83 -22.22
CA ILE A 126 17.23 -46.10 -21.36
C ILE A 126 18.53 -45.75 -22.11
N GLU A 127 18.65 -46.06 -23.41
CA GLU A 127 19.80 -45.66 -24.24
C GLU A 127 19.95 -44.14 -24.34
N ASP A 128 18.86 -43.40 -24.51
CA ASP A 128 18.89 -41.94 -24.59
C ASP A 128 19.32 -41.30 -23.26
N ILE A 129 18.83 -41.81 -22.14
CA ILE A 129 19.23 -41.36 -20.79
C ILE A 129 20.72 -41.65 -20.55
N LEU A 130 21.21 -42.82 -20.96
CA LEU A 130 22.62 -43.17 -20.81
C LEU A 130 23.54 -42.29 -21.68
N ARG A 131 23.10 -41.92 -22.90
CA ARG A 131 23.84 -40.98 -23.76
C ARG A 131 23.92 -39.59 -23.15
N GLU A 132 22.82 -39.12 -22.57
CA GLU A 132 22.76 -37.81 -21.91
C GLU A 132 23.66 -37.75 -20.66
N ILE A 133 23.75 -38.85 -19.89
CA ILE A 133 24.65 -38.95 -18.74
C ILE A 133 26.12 -38.92 -19.18
N VAL A 134 26.50 -39.69 -20.20
CA VAL A 134 27.87 -39.72 -20.73
C VAL A 134 28.28 -38.35 -21.25
N GLN A 135 27.38 -37.67 -21.97
CA GLN A 135 27.65 -36.33 -22.52
C GLN A 135 27.83 -35.27 -21.43
N ASN A 136 27.06 -35.36 -20.34
CA ASN A 136 27.23 -34.48 -19.18
C ASN A 136 28.52 -34.76 -18.39
N GLN A 137 29.00 -36.00 -18.38
CA GLN A 137 30.23 -36.39 -17.72
C GLN A 137 31.47 -35.95 -18.53
N GLU A 138 31.39 -35.97 -19.86
CA GLU A 138 32.39 -35.40 -20.76
C GLU A 138 32.46 -33.86 -20.64
N LEU A 139 31.30 -33.18 -20.54
CA LEU A 139 31.26 -31.73 -20.27
C LEU A 139 31.89 -31.38 -18.92
N SER A 140 31.63 -32.16 -17.87
CA SER A 140 32.21 -31.93 -16.55
C SER A 140 33.73 -32.08 -16.56
N ASN A 141 34.26 -33.08 -17.28
CA ASN A 141 35.69 -33.30 -17.40
C ASN A 141 36.39 -32.24 -18.28
N ALA A 142 35.66 -31.62 -19.22
CA ALA A 142 36.19 -30.54 -20.06
C ALA A 142 36.31 -29.19 -19.32
N ILE A 143 35.49 -28.95 -18.29
CA ILE A 143 35.42 -27.66 -17.57
C ILE A 143 36.38 -27.61 -16.36
N GLU A 144 36.72 -28.76 -15.77
CA GLU A 144 37.65 -28.84 -14.61
C GLU A 144 39.03 -28.20 -14.81
N PRO A 145 39.71 -28.34 -15.97
CA PRO A 145 41.01 -27.69 -16.19
C PRO A 145 40.91 -26.16 -16.25
N GLU A 146 39.81 -25.61 -16.78
CA GLU A 146 39.61 -24.15 -16.87
C GLU A 146 39.37 -23.52 -15.50
N ILE A 147 38.61 -24.18 -14.62
CA ILE A 147 38.38 -23.72 -13.25
C ILE A 147 39.70 -23.70 -12.46
N ARG A 148 40.54 -24.73 -12.62
CA ARG A 148 41.83 -24.84 -11.93
C ARG A 148 42.83 -23.76 -12.39
N ALA A 149 42.79 -23.38 -13.68
CA ALA A 149 43.60 -22.28 -14.21
C ALA A 149 43.20 -20.89 -13.67
N TYR A 150 41.91 -20.69 -13.36
CA TYR A 150 41.41 -19.45 -12.75
C TYR A 150 41.77 -19.33 -11.25
N GLU A 151 41.85 -20.44 -10.52
CA GLU A 151 42.25 -20.44 -9.11
C GLU A 151 43.76 -20.15 -8.96
N GLU A 152 44.62 -20.73 -9.80
CA GLU A 152 46.07 -20.49 -9.81
C GLU A 152 46.45 -19.04 -10.17
N GLN A 153 45.64 -18.33 -10.97
CA GLN A 153 45.84 -16.90 -11.25
C GLN A 153 45.48 -15.99 -10.07
N SER A 154 44.61 -16.44 -9.15
CA SER A 154 44.19 -15.63 -8.00
C SER A 154 45.22 -15.68 -6.85
N ASP A 155 45.97 -16.77 -6.73
CA ASP A 155 46.99 -16.96 -5.69
C ASP A 155 48.31 -16.21 -5.98
N LEU A 156 48.55 -15.80 -7.24
CA LEU A 156 49.75 -15.05 -7.64
C LEU A 156 49.70 -13.54 -7.33
N ILE A 157 48.55 -12.99 -6.96
CA ILE A 157 48.40 -11.56 -6.58
C ILE A 157 48.59 -11.35 -5.07
N GLY A 158 48.66 -12.44 -4.30
CA GLY A 158 48.65 -12.42 -2.85
C GLY A 158 49.97 -12.69 -2.16
N ASN A 159 51.15 -12.29 -2.68
CA ASN A 159 52.38 -12.32 -1.87
C ASN A 159 53.53 -11.44 -2.41
N GLY A 160 53.95 -10.45 -1.59
CA GLY A 160 55.31 -9.89 -1.65
C GLY A 160 55.43 -8.38 -1.45
N SER A 161 55.71 -7.92 -0.24
CA SER A 161 57.00 -7.29 0.13
C SER A 161 56.98 -6.63 1.51
N GLN A 162 57.82 -7.17 2.40
CA GLN A 162 58.28 -6.56 3.66
C GLN A 162 59.27 -5.43 3.35
N ILE A 163 59.19 -4.30 4.08
CA ILE A 163 60.33 -3.40 4.30
C ILE A 163 60.30 -2.95 5.77
N ASN A 164 61.44 -3.17 6.45
CA ASN A 164 61.74 -2.77 7.82
C ASN A 164 62.26 -1.32 7.90
N GLU A 165 62.32 -0.83 9.15
CA GLU A 165 63.25 0.16 9.73
C GLU A 165 62.68 1.52 10.22
N GLU A 166 62.63 1.60 11.55
CA GLU A 166 63.20 2.63 12.44
C GLU A 166 62.61 4.07 12.52
N GLU A 167 62.34 4.49 13.77
CA GLU A 167 62.04 5.87 14.18
C GLU A 167 63.21 6.83 13.84
N PRO A 168 62.97 8.16 13.76
CA PRO A 168 63.21 8.95 14.97
C PRO A 168 62.26 10.14 15.19
N ARG A 169 62.08 10.47 16.47
CA ARG A 169 61.70 11.82 16.96
C ARG A 169 62.78 12.84 16.57
N ILE A 170 62.40 14.09 16.29
CA ILE A 170 63.04 15.31 16.86
C ILE A 170 62.25 16.59 16.52
N LEU A 171 62.31 17.50 17.49
CA LEU A 171 61.72 18.81 17.64
C LEU A 171 62.17 19.90 16.63
N SER A 172 61.26 20.88 16.48
CA SER A 172 61.43 22.35 16.58
C SER A 172 61.95 23.22 15.43
N HIS A 173 61.24 24.36 15.33
CA HIS A 173 61.53 25.66 14.68
C HIS A 173 61.21 25.69 13.17
N ILE A 174 60.44 26.65 12.62
CA ILE A 174 60.55 28.12 12.61
C ILE A 174 59.13 28.69 12.23
N ASN A 175 58.47 29.50 13.06
CA ASN A 175 58.37 30.97 13.02
C ASN A 175 57.63 31.60 11.81
N THR A 176 56.46 32.23 12.05
CA THR A 176 56.05 33.62 11.69
C THR A 176 54.54 33.81 11.39
N LYS A 177 53.95 34.86 12.01
CA LYS A 177 52.91 35.81 11.53
C LYS A 177 51.56 35.23 11.03
N GLU A 178 50.37 35.75 11.29
CA GLU A 178 49.75 36.86 12.00
C GLU A 178 48.24 36.48 12.04
N LYS A 179 47.59 36.38 13.20
CA LYS A 179 46.11 36.28 13.28
C LYS A 179 45.56 37.63 13.74
N LYS A 180 44.81 38.30 12.85
CA LYS A 180 44.08 39.54 13.13
C LYS A 180 43.11 39.33 14.32
N LYS A 181 43.18 40.28 15.26
CA LYS A 181 42.39 40.40 16.49
C LYS A 181 40.92 40.72 16.18
N TYR A 182 40.01 39.99 16.82
CA TYR A 182 38.66 40.49 17.12
C TYR A 182 38.66 41.16 18.51
N PRO A 183 37.86 42.21 18.75
CA PRO A 183 37.93 43.00 19.98
C PRO A 183 37.48 42.19 21.20
N LYS A 184 38.27 42.25 22.27
CA LYS A 184 37.98 41.63 23.57
C LYS A 184 36.75 42.31 24.19
N LYS A 185 35.65 41.57 24.36
CA LYS A 185 34.65 41.90 25.38
C LYS A 185 35.31 41.77 26.75
N VAL A 186 35.35 42.87 27.49
CA VAL A 186 35.78 42.93 28.89
C VAL A 186 34.75 42.15 29.71
N ASN A 187 35.10 40.95 30.16
CA ASN A 187 34.31 40.26 31.16
C ASN A 187 34.56 40.94 32.52
N PRO A 188 33.51 41.29 33.28
CA PRO A 188 33.66 41.73 34.66
C PRO A 188 34.32 40.59 35.46
N GLY A 189 35.23 40.96 36.36
CA GLY A 189 36.18 40.06 36.99
C GLY A 189 35.59 38.77 37.55
N ARG A 190 36.36 37.68 37.42
CA ARG A 190 36.15 36.40 38.13
C ARG A 190 35.91 36.70 39.61
N LYS A 191 34.67 36.54 40.09
CA LYS A 191 34.40 36.37 41.52
C LYS A 191 35.13 35.10 41.96
N ARG A 192 36.25 35.26 42.66
CA ARG A 192 36.90 34.16 43.39
C ARG A 192 35.87 33.60 44.35
N PHE A 193 35.45 32.35 44.17
CA PHE A 193 34.57 31.65 45.10
C PHE A 193 35.29 31.59 46.46
N LEU A 194 34.82 32.41 47.41
CA LEU A 194 35.40 32.55 48.75
C LEU A 194 35.18 31.31 49.63
N ASN A 195 34.54 30.25 49.12
CA ASN A 195 34.20 29.07 49.89
C ASN A 195 34.36 27.78 49.06
N LYS A 196 35.39 26.99 49.39
CA LYS A 196 35.81 25.78 48.68
C LYS A 196 34.72 24.68 48.70
N GLU A 197 33.86 24.69 49.72
CA GLU A 197 32.71 23.78 49.85
C GLU A 197 31.60 24.10 48.84
N ASN A 198 31.26 25.38 48.67
CA ASN A 198 30.21 25.81 47.73
C ASN A 198 30.59 25.51 46.29
N TRP A 199 31.87 25.68 45.94
CA TRP A 199 32.39 25.31 44.62
C TRP A 199 32.29 23.80 44.35
N LYS A 200 32.62 22.96 45.34
CA LYS A 200 32.46 21.51 45.24
C LYS A 200 30.99 21.10 45.15
N ALA A 201 30.07 21.82 45.80
CA ALA A 201 28.63 21.58 45.69
C ALA A 201 28.12 21.88 44.28
N GLU A 202 28.55 22.99 43.68
CA GLU A 202 28.16 23.40 42.33
C GLU A 202 28.68 22.40 41.28
N ILE A 203 29.93 21.93 41.41
CA ILE A 203 30.49 20.90 40.53
C ILE A 203 29.68 19.60 40.62
N ARG A 204 29.33 19.15 41.83
CA ARG A 204 28.50 17.94 42.01
C ARG A 204 27.12 18.11 41.40
N LYS A 205 26.49 19.28 41.56
CA LYS A 205 25.19 19.59 40.96
C LYS A 205 25.26 19.58 39.43
N ARG A 206 26.33 20.15 38.86
CA ARG A 206 26.57 20.14 37.42
C ARG A 206 26.80 18.74 36.87
N LYS A 207 27.65 17.93 37.51
CA LYS A 207 27.89 16.53 37.14
C LYS A 207 26.63 15.67 37.27
N LYS A 208 25.82 15.89 38.32
CA LYS A 208 24.51 15.24 38.49
C LYS A 208 23.56 15.59 37.34
N ASN A 209 23.51 16.86 36.93
CA ASN A 209 22.65 17.30 35.83
C ASN A 209 23.10 16.77 34.46
N LEU A 210 24.42 16.64 34.26
CA LEU A 210 25.01 16.06 33.04
C LEU A 210 24.99 14.52 33.03
N GLY A 211 24.56 13.88 34.13
CA GLY A 211 24.57 12.42 34.25
C GLY A 211 25.97 11.81 34.33
N GLU A 212 27.00 12.60 34.61
CA GLU A 212 28.40 12.18 34.71
C GLU A 212 28.71 11.53 36.06
N GLU A 213 29.82 10.80 36.15
CA GLU A 213 30.28 10.21 37.41
C GLU A 213 30.74 11.28 38.43
N PHE A 214 30.29 11.15 39.68
CA PHE A 214 30.71 12.04 40.76
C PHE A 214 30.63 11.38 42.14
N ILE A 215 31.41 11.90 43.08
CA ILE A 215 31.38 11.49 44.49
C ILE A 215 30.43 12.41 45.25
N ASN A 216 29.46 11.82 45.94
CA ASN A 216 28.47 12.56 46.71
C ASN A 216 29.07 13.16 48.00
N ARG A 217 28.28 13.99 48.71
CA ARG A 217 28.75 14.66 49.95
C ARG A 217 29.14 13.68 51.06
N LYS A 218 28.64 12.44 51.02
CA LYS A 218 28.90 11.36 51.98
C LYS A 218 30.03 10.41 51.52
N GLY A 219 30.79 10.77 50.48
CA GLY A 219 31.92 9.97 50.00
C GLY A 219 31.55 8.75 49.14
N ARG A 220 30.27 8.54 48.81
CA ARG A 220 29.87 7.43 47.91
C ARG A 220 30.03 7.82 46.45
N PHE A 221 30.59 6.91 45.67
CA PHE A 221 30.70 7.02 44.22
C PHE A 221 29.32 6.86 43.57
N ILE A 222 28.97 7.75 42.64
CA ILE A 222 27.77 7.67 41.81
C ILE A 222 28.23 7.51 40.37
N ALA A 223 27.90 6.37 39.76
CA ALA A 223 28.27 6.03 38.40
C ALA A 223 27.53 6.91 37.38
N LYS A 224 28.14 7.06 36.20
CA LYS A 224 27.55 7.77 35.05
C LYS A 224 26.20 7.13 34.68
N LYS A 225 25.19 7.96 34.46
CA LYS A 225 23.88 7.50 33.98
C LYS A 225 24.04 7.12 32.50
N VAL A 226 24.11 5.82 32.21
CA VAL A 226 24.04 5.32 30.83
C VAL A 226 22.61 5.55 30.37
N MET A 227 22.40 6.56 29.50
CA MET A 227 21.17 6.60 28.72
C MET A 227 21.19 5.36 27.82
N LYS A 228 20.15 4.53 27.89
CA LYS A 228 19.95 3.51 26.86
C LYS A 228 19.98 4.22 25.51
N PRO A 229 20.67 3.68 24.49
CA PRO A 229 20.57 4.24 23.15
C PRO A 229 19.10 4.34 22.77
N ASP A 230 18.72 5.44 22.12
CA ASP A 230 17.41 5.56 21.49
C ASP A 230 17.15 4.31 20.65
N CYS A 231 15.94 3.77 20.73
CA CYS A 231 15.46 2.73 19.83
C CYS A 231 15.22 3.33 18.43
N GLY A 232 16.28 3.81 17.79
CA GLY A 232 16.31 4.04 16.36
C GLY A 232 16.46 2.70 15.68
N ALA A 233 15.41 2.23 15.01
CA ALA A 233 15.49 1.08 14.13
C ALA A 233 16.49 1.35 13.01
N ASN A 234 17.73 0.91 13.18
CA ASN A 234 18.72 0.87 12.12
C ASN A 234 18.83 -0.60 11.69
N CYS A 235 18.00 -1.03 10.73
CA CYS A 235 18.35 -2.19 9.93
C CYS A 235 19.49 -1.75 9.00
N SER A 236 20.72 -1.80 9.51
CA SER A 236 21.93 -1.68 8.70
C SER A 236 22.45 -3.08 8.43
N GLU A 237 22.82 -3.38 7.19
CA GLU A 237 23.46 -4.63 6.79
C GLU A 237 24.83 -4.85 7.49
N LEU A 238 25.32 -3.83 8.21
CA LEU A 238 26.55 -3.85 9.00
C LEU A 238 26.30 -4.11 10.50
N ASP A 239 25.04 -4.20 10.95
CA ASP A 239 24.71 -4.53 12.34
C ASP A 239 24.76 -6.04 12.62
N LEU A 240 25.89 -6.65 12.23
CA LEU A 240 26.13 -8.09 12.21
C LEU A 240 26.12 -8.74 13.60
N PHE A 241 26.19 -7.93 14.66
CA PHE A 241 26.31 -8.40 16.05
C PHE A 241 25.11 -8.02 16.92
N ALA A 242 24.15 -7.23 16.41
CA ALA A 242 22.89 -7.01 17.10
C ALA A 242 21.89 -8.10 16.72
N LEU A 243 21.26 -8.67 17.74
CA LEU A 243 20.06 -9.45 17.53
C LEU A 243 18.86 -8.50 17.41
N PRO A 244 17.86 -8.82 16.56
CA PRO A 244 16.59 -8.14 16.60
C PRO A 244 16.04 -8.10 18.03
N SER A 245 15.52 -6.95 18.44
CA SER A 245 14.94 -6.79 19.78
C SER A 245 13.77 -7.74 20.00
N THR A 246 13.76 -8.46 21.13
CA THR A 246 12.63 -9.31 21.50
C THR A 246 11.44 -8.48 21.99
N GLN A 247 10.26 -8.72 21.41
CA GLN A 247 9.02 -8.16 21.94
C GLN A 247 8.61 -8.92 23.21
N THR A 248 8.61 -8.24 24.36
CA THR A 248 8.24 -8.80 25.67
C THR A 248 6.97 -8.17 26.26
N SER A 249 6.43 -7.15 25.59
CA SER A 249 5.27 -6.38 26.07
C SER A 249 3.94 -7.10 25.84
N ILE A 250 3.86 -7.93 24.79
CA ILE A 250 2.68 -8.74 24.45
C ILE A 250 3.05 -10.19 24.74
N GLU A 251 2.33 -10.84 25.65
CA GLU A 251 2.58 -12.22 26.07
C GLU A 251 1.89 -13.22 25.14
N ASN A 252 0.68 -12.90 24.69
CA ASN A 252 -0.13 -13.76 23.83
C ASN A 252 -1.07 -12.93 22.95
N GLY A 253 -1.44 -13.46 21.78
CA GLY A 253 -2.43 -12.88 20.88
C GLY A 253 -3.40 -13.96 20.40
N LEU A 254 -4.70 -13.78 20.62
CA LEU A 254 -5.73 -14.76 20.30
C LEU A 254 -6.85 -14.12 19.47
N TRP A 255 -7.37 -14.89 18.51
CA TRP A 255 -8.54 -14.50 17.73
C TRP A 255 -9.81 -15.02 18.40
N ILE A 256 -10.75 -14.12 18.68
CA ILE A 256 -12.02 -14.45 19.32
C ILE A 256 -13.17 -14.13 18.38
N HIS A 257 -14.12 -15.06 18.28
CA HIS A 257 -15.29 -14.97 17.42
C HIS A 257 -16.49 -14.51 18.24
N TYR A 258 -17.07 -13.37 17.87
CA TYR A 258 -18.27 -12.81 18.47
C TYR A 258 -19.46 -13.00 17.53
N LYS A 259 -20.53 -13.60 18.04
CA LYS A 259 -21.80 -13.73 17.33
C LYS A 259 -22.67 -12.48 17.56
N PRO A 260 -23.65 -12.21 16.67
CA PRO A 260 -24.57 -11.11 16.84
C PRO A 260 -25.39 -11.25 18.13
N ILE A 261 -25.79 -10.12 18.71
CA ILE A 261 -26.58 -10.07 19.95
C ILE A 261 -28.01 -10.61 19.70
N SER A 262 -28.58 -10.26 18.55
CA SER A 262 -29.90 -10.69 18.11
C SER A 262 -29.79 -11.76 17.02
N SER A 263 -30.84 -12.59 16.90
CA SER A 263 -30.97 -13.48 15.74
C SER A 263 -30.95 -12.69 14.44
N LEU A 264 -30.32 -13.24 13.42
CA LEU A 264 -30.27 -12.65 12.08
C LEU A 264 -31.69 -12.58 11.50
N GLY A 265 -32.11 -11.39 11.12
CA GLY A 265 -33.37 -11.13 10.42
C GLY A 265 -33.12 -10.63 9.00
N ASP A 266 -34.15 -10.69 8.16
CA ASP A 266 -34.05 -10.26 6.76
C ASP A 266 -33.85 -8.73 6.64
N ASP A 267 -34.42 -7.92 7.55
CA ASP A 267 -34.34 -6.45 7.48
C ASP A 267 -33.64 -5.78 8.67
N GLY A 268 -33.31 -6.54 9.71
CA GLY A 268 -32.77 -6.00 10.97
C GLY A 268 -31.27 -5.61 10.87
N PRO A 269 -30.81 -4.64 11.68
CA PRO A 269 -29.39 -4.39 11.83
C PRO A 269 -28.70 -5.58 12.52
N ILE A 270 -27.43 -5.78 12.21
CA ILE A 270 -26.58 -6.79 12.87
C ILE A 270 -25.71 -6.07 13.88
N GLU A 271 -25.86 -6.41 15.15
CA GLU A 271 -25.14 -5.79 16.25
C GLU A 271 -24.23 -6.80 16.93
N PHE A 272 -22.96 -6.43 17.09
CA PHE A 272 -21.95 -7.18 17.84
C PHE A 272 -21.54 -6.41 19.09
N GLN A 273 -21.30 -7.14 20.17
CA GLN A 273 -20.78 -6.58 21.42
C GLN A 273 -19.48 -7.27 21.79
N VAL A 274 -18.40 -6.49 21.87
CA VAL A 274 -17.07 -6.95 22.25
C VAL A 274 -16.78 -6.39 23.65
N PRO A 275 -16.89 -7.21 24.70
CA PRO A 275 -16.83 -6.73 26.07
C PRO A 275 -15.43 -6.18 26.39
N GLY A 276 -15.34 -5.01 27.02
CA GLY A 276 -14.05 -4.46 27.45
C GLY A 276 -13.44 -5.15 28.66
N THR A 277 -14.07 -6.19 29.20
CA THR A 277 -13.67 -6.84 30.46
C THR A 277 -12.39 -7.67 30.31
N GLY A 278 -11.57 -7.65 31.36
CA GLY A 278 -10.32 -8.39 31.46
C GLY A 278 -9.08 -7.49 31.37
N ASP A 279 -7.92 -8.12 31.28
CA ASP A 279 -6.61 -7.44 31.16
C ASP A 279 -6.10 -7.38 29.72
N ASP A 280 -6.78 -8.06 28.79
CA ASP A 280 -6.43 -8.08 27.38
C ASP A 280 -6.79 -6.75 26.72
N TYR A 281 -5.91 -6.29 25.82
CA TYR A 281 -6.19 -5.17 24.95
C TYR A 281 -6.78 -5.67 23.63
N ILE A 282 -7.57 -4.82 22.96
CA ILE A 282 -8.19 -5.17 21.68
C ILE A 282 -7.35 -4.58 20.54
N ASP A 283 -6.97 -5.44 19.61
CA ASP A 283 -6.27 -5.07 18.39
C ASP A 283 -7.31 -4.70 17.31
N LEU A 284 -7.52 -3.39 17.14
CA LEU A 284 -8.55 -2.84 16.25
C LEU A 284 -8.21 -3.05 14.77
N SER A 285 -6.93 -2.92 14.40
CA SER A 285 -6.49 -3.00 13.00
C SER A 285 -6.67 -4.38 12.37
N HIS A 286 -6.80 -5.40 13.21
CA HIS A 286 -7.00 -6.77 12.78
C HIS A 286 -8.46 -7.23 12.97
N THR A 287 -9.43 -6.32 13.15
CA THR A 287 -10.83 -6.75 13.30
C THR A 287 -11.43 -7.14 11.94
N LEU A 288 -11.90 -8.39 11.82
CA LEU A 288 -12.48 -8.93 10.58
C LEU A 288 -13.98 -9.19 10.74
N LEU A 289 -14.73 -8.93 9.67
CA LEU A 289 -16.12 -9.34 9.53
C LEU A 289 -16.17 -10.59 8.66
N HIS A 290 -16.82 -11.63 9.15
CA HIS A 290 -17.06 -12.87 8.44
C HIS A 290 -18.57 -13.07 8.27
N ILE A 291 -19.01 -13.30 7.03
CA ILE A 291 -20.42 -13.40 6.66
C ILE A 291 -20.63 -14.56 5.71
N LYS A 292 -21.71 -15.30 5.92
CA LYS A 292 -22.28 -16.23 4.94
C LYS A 292 -23.61 -15.70 4.46
N ALA A 293 -23.78 -15.63 3.14
CA ALA A 293 -25.00 -15.13 2.52
C ALA A 293 -25.34 -15.88 1.24
N LYS A 294 -26.63 -15.90 0.90
CA LYS A 294 -27.15 -16.44 -0.35
C LYS A 294 -28.25 -15.56 -0.92
N VAL A 295 -28.44 -15.65 -2.23
CA VAL A 295 -29.53 -14.95 -2.94
C VAL A 295 -30.63 -15.96 -3.24
N LEU A 296 -31.88 -15.58 -2.96
CA LEU A 296 -33.08 -16.39 -3.21
C LEU A 296 -34.05 -15.59 -4.07
N ASN A 297 -35.00 -16.28 -4.70
CA ASN A 297 -36.19 -15.65 -5.24
C ASN A 297 -37.00 -14.99 -4.10
N GLN A 298 -37.84 -14.00 -4.44
CA GLN A 298 -38.66 -13.30 -3.45
C GLN A 298 -39.52 -14.25 -2.58
N ASP A 299 -39.97 -15.38 -3.14
CA ASP A 299 -40.76 -16.41 -2.48
C ASP A 299 -39.93 -17.38 -1.62
N SER A 300 -38.62 -17.13 -1.46
CA SER A 300 -37.66 -17.99 -0.76
C SER A 300 -37.28 -19.28 -1.46
N THR A 301 -37.66 -19.47 -2.72
CA THR A 301 -37.17 -20.59 -3.52
C THR A 301 -35.76 -20.33 -4.04
N ASN A 302 -35.05 -21.40 -4.37
CA ASN A 302 -33.71 -21.30 -4.93
C ASN A 302 -33.75 -20.73 -6.36
N LEU A 303 -32.68 -20.02 -6.73
CA LEU A 303 -32.47 -19.54 -8.09
C LEU A 303 -32.36 -20.74 -9.05
N VAL A 304 -32.78 -20.55 -10.29
CA VAL A 304 -32.42 -21.46 -11.39
C VAL A 304 -31.09 -21.04 -12.00
N SER A 305 -30.32 -21.97 -12.58
CA SER A 305 -28.99 -21.69 -13.13
C SER A 305 -28.96 -20.61 -14.22
N THR A 306 -30.07 -20.42 -14.94
CA THR A 306 -30.22 -19.41 -16.00
C THR A 306 -30.65 -18.03 -15.49
N THR A 307 -30.83 -17.86 -14.17
CA THR A 307 -31.29 -16.59 -13.60
C THR A 307 -30.22 -15.52 -13.76
N ILE A 308 -30.58 -14.39 -14.37
CA ILE A 308 -29.68 -13.25 -14.55
C ILE A 308 -29.77 -12.35 -13.33
N VAL A 309 -28.99 -12.68 -12.31
CA VAL A 309 -28.81 -11.88 -11.09
C VAL A 309 -27.38 -12.05 -10.58
N ALA A 310 -26.77 -10.97 -10.11
CA ALA A 310 -25.49 -11.00 -9.43
C ALA A 310 -25.44 -9.93 -8.35
N PRO A 311 -24.69 -10.15 -7.26
CA PRO A 311 -24.36 -9.05 -6.36
C PRO A 311 -23.53 -7.98 -7.06
N VAL A 312 -23.62 -6.75 -6.56
CA VAL A 312 -22.67 -5.69 -6.92
C VAL A 312 -21.27 -6.02 -6.43
N ASN A 313 -20.27 -5.32 -6.96
CA ASN A 313 -18.89 -5.54 -6.55
C ASN A 313 -18.68 -5.28 -5.05
N ASN A 314 -17.65 -5.91 -4.46
CA ASN A 314 -17.30 -5.79 -3.05
C ASN A 314 -18.47 -6.17 -2.12
N TRP A 315 -19.12 -7.31 -2.40
CA TRP A 315 -20.44 -7.62 -1.84
C TRP A 315 -20.46 -7.65 -0.31
N LEU A 316 -19.39 -8.10 0.35
CA LEU A 316 -19.27 -8.11 1.81
C LEU A 316 -19.61 -6.74 2.42
N HIS A 317 -19.11 -5.66 1.83
CA HIS A 317 -19.34 -4.31 2.31
C HIS A 317 -20.61 -3.70 1.71
N SER A 318 -20.91 -4.03 0.45
CA SER A 318 -22.11 -3.56 -0.24
C SER A 318 -23.41 -4.11 0.37
N LEU A 319 -23.34 -5.20 1.16
CA LEU A 319 -24.45 -5.68 1.98
C LEU A 319 -24.93 -4.66 3.01
N PHE A 320 -24.11 -3.67 3.39
CA PHE A 320 -24.42 -2.72 4.45
C PHE A 320 -24.43 -1.28 3.94
N SER A 321 -25.44 -0.52 4.35
CA SER A 321 -25.52 0.91 4.05
C SER A 321 -24.79 1.76 5.08
N GLN A 322 -24.68 1.29 6.33
CA GLN A 322 -24.11 2.04 7.44
C GLN A 322 -23.34 1.12 8.40
N LEU A 323 -22.23 1.64 8.93
CA LEU A 323 -21.39 1.04 9.97
C LEU A 323 -21.25 2.02 11.14
N ASP A 324 -21.90 1.70 12.25
CA ASP A 324 -21.78 2.44 13.50
C ASP A 324 -20.85 1.71 14.45
N VAL A 325 -19.84 2.40 14.96
CA VAL A 325 -18.93 1.87 15.98
C VAL A 325 -19.06 2.70 17.24
N TYR A 326 -19.36 2.04 18.35
CA TYR A 326 -19.47 2.64 19.66
C TYR A 326 -18.35 2.15 20.55
N LEU A 327 -17.72 3.07 21.29
CA LEU A 327 -16.79 2.75 22.37
C LEU A 327 -17.40 3.24 23.68
N ASN A 328 -17.68 2.35 24.63
CA ASN A 328 -18.42 2.67 25.87
C ASN A 328 -19.67 3.54 25.59
N GLN A 329 -20.52 3.10 24.64
CA GLN A 329 -21.75 3.78 24.20
C GLN A 329 -21.55 5.14 23.49
N LYS A 330 -20.30 5.62 23.36
CA LYS A 330 -19.99 6.81 22.57
C LYS A 330 -19.79 6.41 21.11
N LEU A 331 -20.62 6.93 20.21
CA LEU A 331 -20.43 6.78 18.77
C LEU A 331 -19.11 7.45 18.35
N VAL A 332 -18.24 6.69 17.66
CA VAL A 332 -16.95 7.17 17.15
C VAL A 332 -16.87 7.17 15.62
N SER A 333 -17.80 6.53 14.91
CA SER A 333 -17.90 6.61 13.45
C SER A 333 -18.95 7.64 13.00
N PRO A 334 -18.86 8.17 11.77
CA PRO A 334 -19.92 9.02 11.21
C PRO A 334 -21.20 8.20 10.92
N PRO A 335 -22.38 8.59 11.44
CA PRO A 335 -23.62 7.84 11.23
C PRO A 335 -24.26 8.21 9.87
N ASN A 336 -23.66 7.74 8.78
CA ASN A 336 -24.15 7.98 7.43
C ASN A 336 -24.43 6.68 6.67
N ASN A 337 -25.32 6.76 5.68
CA ASN A 337 -25.73 5.63 4.84
C ASN A 337 -24.82 5.44 3.60
N THR A 338 -23.55 5.85 3.72
CA THR A 338 -22.58 5.85 2.61
C THR A 338 -21.43 4.88 2.82
N TYR A 339 -21.57 3.92 3.75
CA TYR A 339 -20.54 2.94 4.07
C TYR A 339 -20.08 2.15 2.84
N ALA A 340 -21.02 1.67 2.01
CA ALA A 340 -20.68 0.91 0.81
C ALA A 340 -19.81 1.72 -0.18
N TYR A 341 -20.08 3.03 -0.34
CA TYR A 341 -19.26 3.91 -1.18
C TYR A 341 -17.88 4.14 -0.59
N ARG A 342 -17.82 4.39 0.73
CA ARG A 342 -16.55 4.51 1.45
C ARG A 342 -15.68 3.27 1.24
N ALA A 343 -16.23 2.11 1.56
CA ALA A 343 -15.55 0.82 1.42
C ALA A 343 -15.08 0.59 -0.03
N TYR A 344 -15.97 0.78 -1.01
CA TYR A 344 -15.63 0.62 -2.41
C TYR A 344 -14.49 1.55 -2.86
N MET A 345 -14.54 2.84 -2.51
CA MET A 345 -13.51 3.81 -2.90
C MET A 345 -12.16 3.51 -2.23
N GLU A 346 -12.16 3.14 -0.94
CA GLU A 346 -10.95 2.74 -0.23
C GLU A 346 -10.34 1.48 -0.86
N THR A 347 -11.14 0.43 -1.12
CA THR A 347 -10.64 -0.80 -1.77
C THR A 347 -10.20 -0.56 -3.21
N LEU A 348 -10.91 0.29 -3.97
CA LEU A 348 -10.58 0.60 -5.36
C LEU A 348 -9.23 1.29 -5.48
N LEU A 349 -8.95 2.27 -4.62
CA LEU A 349 -7.82 3.19 -4.77
C LEU A 349 -6.56 2.78 -4.01
N ASN A 350 -6.69 2.02 -2.92
CA ASN A 350 -5.56 1.66 -2.06
C ASN A 350 -4.91 0.31 -2.39
N TYR A 351 -5.44 -0.45 -3.36
CA TYR A 351 -4.93 -1.77 -3.71
C TYR A 351 -4.50 -1.88 -5.17
N ALA A 352 -3.36 -2.53 -5.39
CA ALA A 352 -2.85 -2.86 -6.72
C ALA A 352 -3.59 -4.08 -7.32
N PRO A 353 -3.50 -4.30 -8.66
CA PRO A 353 -4.17 -5.42 -9.33
C PRO A 353 -3.91 -6.80 -8.71
N ALA A 354 -2.68 -7.06 -8.25
CA ALA A 354 -2.32 -8.34 -7.63
C ALA A 354 -3.14 -8.63 -6.36
N ALA A 355 -3.38 -7.61 -5.52
CA ALA A 355 -4.22 -7.75 -4.32
C ALA A 355 -5.70 -7.97 -4.70
N LYS A 356 -6.18 -7.20 -5.68
CA LYS A 356 -7.55 -7.25 -6.19
C LYS A 356 -7.92 -8.59 -6.81
N GLN A 357 -6.97 -9.25 -7.47
CA GLN A 357 -7.14 -10.57 -8.08
C GLN A 357 -6.90 -11.73 -7.10
N SER A 358 -6.28 -11.48 -5.95
CA SER A 358 -5.98 -12.48 -4.93
C SER A 358 -6.88 -12.33 -3.71
N HIS A 359 -6.38 -11.79 -2.60
CA HIS A 359 -7.07 -11.83 -1.32
C HIS A 359 -8.35 -10.99 -1.27
N LEU A 360 -8.50 -9.94 -2.09
CA LEU A 360 -9.76 -9.17 -2.12
C LEU A 360 -10.93 -9.96 -2.72
N THR A 361 -10.68 -11.09 -3.39
CA THR A 361 -11.76 -12.02 -3.76
C THR A 361 -12.51 -12.56 -2.54
N CYS A 362 -11.90 -12.54 -1.34
CA CYS A 362 -12.56 -12.89 -0.06
C CYS A 362 -13.70 -11.95 0.32
N SER A 363 -13.70 -10.70 -0.18
CA SER A 363 -14.81 -9.74 -0.02
C SER A 363 -15.71 -9.68 -1.26
N LEU A 364 -15.56 -10.64 -2.18
CA LEU A 364 -16.23 -10.70 -3.48
C LEU A 364 -15.87 -9.52 -4.40
N TRP A 365 -14.60 -9.09 -4.36
CA TRP A 365 -14.05 -8.14 -5.31
C TRP A 365 -13.78 -8.80 -6.67
N TYR A 366 -14.57 -8.43 -7.68
CA TYR A 366 -14.34 -8.75 -9.09
C TYR A 366 -14.58 -7.48 -9.90
N GLU A 367 -13.56 -6.91 -10.51
CA GLU A 367 -13.71 -5.61 -11.21
C GLU A 367 -14.75 -5.67 -12.34
N ASP A 368 -15.62 -4.67 -12.39
CA ASP A 368 -16.59 -4.53 -13.48
C ASP A 368 -15.91 -4.06 -14.76
N THR A 369 -16.34 -4.59 -15.90
CA THR A 369 -15.79 -4.17 -17.20
C THR A 369 -16.15 -2.71 -17.49
N ALA A 370 -15.13 -1.86 -17.67
CA ALA A 370 -15.30 -0.44 -17.96
C ALA A 370 -16.16 -0.22 -19.22
N GLY A 371 -17.12 0.71 -19.14
CA GLY A 371 -18.09 1.03 -20.18
C GLY A 371 -19.21 -0.01 -20.34
N ARG A 372 -19.22 -1.06 -19.53
CA ARG A 372 -20.22 -2.13 -19.51
C ARG A 372 -20.71 -2.46 -18.10
N MET A 373 -20.52 -1.56 -17.12
CA MET A 373 -20.80 -1.83 -15.70
C MET A 373 -22.27 -2.17 -15.40
N ASP A 374 -23.19 -1.59 -16.17
CA ASP A 374 -24.64 -1.86 -16.08
C ASP A 374 -25.08 -3.06 -16.95
N SER A 375 -24.17 -3.67 -17.71
CA SER A 375 -24.47 -4.70 -18.69
C SER A 375 -24.62 -6.07 -18.04
N THR A 376 -25.76 -6.73 -18.28
CA THR A 376 -26.04 -8.11 -17.83
C THR A 376 -25.97 -9.14 -18.96
N ASP A 377 -25.52 -8.74 -20.14
CA ASP A 377 -25.45 -9.54 -21.38
C ASP A 377 -24.15 -10.36 -21.52
N GLY A 378 -23.45 -10.60 -20.40
CA GLY A 378 -22.18 -11.33 -20.37
C GLY A 378 -20.93 -10.50 -20.70
N LYS A 379 -21.06 -9.24 -21.12
CA LYS A 379 -19.89 -8.37 -21.43
C LYS A 379 -19.21 -7.82 -20.18
N ASN A 380 -19.92 -7.77 -19.05
CA ASN A 380 -19.32 -7.43 -17.77
C ASN A 380 -18.75 -8.70 -17.11
N ILE A 381 -17.43 -8.88 -17.20
CA ILE A 381 -16.73 -10.09 -16.74
C ILE A 381 -16.85 -10.21 -15.21
N GLY A 382 -16.76 -9.10 -14.48
CA GLY A 382 -16.93 -9.08 -13.03
C GLY A 382 -18.34 -9.51 -12.61
N PHE A 383 -19.37 -9.04 -13.32
CA PHE A 383 -20.75 -9.48 -13.10
C PHE A 383 -20.92 -10.98 -13.35
N VAL A 384 -20.41 -11.50 -14.46
CA VAL A 384 -20.53 -12.93 -14.82
C VAL A 384 -19.89 -13.82 -13.74
N LYS A 385 -18.69 -13.47 -13.27
CA LYS A 385 -18.04 -14.21 -12.18
C LYS A 385 -18.87 -14.21 -10.90
N ARG A 386 -19.41 -13.05 -10.50
CA ARG A 386 -20.27 -12.95 -9.30
C ARG A 386 -21.59 -13.71 -9.45
N GLN A 387 -22.17 -13.72 -10.65
CA GLN A 387 -23.37 -14.49 -10.97
C GLN A 387 -23.12 -16.00 -10.82
N GLU A 388 -22.00 -16.49 -11.35
CA GLU A 388 -21.62 -17.90 -11.26
C GLU A 388 -21.50 -18.37 -9.80
N LEU A 389 -20.91 -17.54 -8.94
CA LEU A 389 -20.72 -17.86 -7.52
C LEU A 389 -22.05 -18.01 -6.76
N ILE A 390 -23.08 -17.21 -7.08
CA ILE A 390 -24.40 -17.28 -6.42
C ILE A 390 -25.39 -18.20 -7.13
N SER A 391 -24.99 -18.85 -8.24
CA SER A 391 -25.85 -19.73 -9.03
C SER A 391 -26.56 -20.76 -8.15
N GLU A 392 -27.83 -21.03 -8.45
CA GLU A 392 -28.63 -22.03 -7.72
C GLU A 392 -28.78 -21.75 -6.21
N SER A 393 -28.64 -20.47 -5.81
CA SER A 393 -28.69 -20.04 -4.40
C SER A 393 -27.59 -20.67 -3.53
N LYS A 394 -26.42 -20.93 -4.12
CA LYS A 394 -25.22 -21.32 -3.37
C LYS A 394 -24.92 -20.29 -2.28
N GLU A 395 -24.61 -20.80 -1.10
CA GLU A 395 -24.15 -19.99 0.02
C GLU A 395 -22.69 -19.61 -0.21
N ILE A 396 -22.41 -18.31 -0.13
CA ILE A 396 -21.07 -17.77 -0.27
C ILE A 396 -20.58 -17.32 1.09
N GLU A 397 -19.34 -17.70 1.39
CA GLU A 397 -18.58 -17.24 2.54
C GLU A 397 -17.70 -16.06 2.15
N MET A 398 -17.73 -15.00 2.95
CA MET A 398 -16.97 -13.78 2.76
C MET A 398 -16.28 -13.37 4.05
N ILE A 399 -15.08 -12.82 3.92
CA ILE A 399 -14.32 -12.28 5.05
C ILE A 399 -13.51 -11.05 4.62
N GLY A 400 -13.48 -10.03 5.47
CA GLY A 400 -12.77 -8.79 5.17
C GLY A 400 -12.68 -7.84 6.36
N HIS A 401 -11.82 -6.84 6.21
CA HIS A 401 -11.60 -5.79 7.21
C HIS A 401 -12.73 -4.76 7.19
N LEU A 402 -13.13 -4.24 8.34
CA LEU A 402 -14.19 -3.22 8.41
C LEU A 402 -13.66 -1.83 8.04
N HIS A 403 -14.30 -1.18 7.07
CA HIS A 403 -14.00 0.21 6.67
C HIS A 403 -14.57 1.26 7.65
N GLY A 404 -14.04 1.30 8.88
CA GLY A 404 -14.33 2.33 9.88
C GLY A 404 -13.04 2.94 10.41
N ASP A 405 -13.07 4.25 10.75
CA ASP A 405 -11.86 5.03 11.08
C ASP A 405 -11.03 4.40 12.21
N ILE A 406 -11.71 3.86 13.22
CA ILE A 406 -11.10 3.23 14.39
C ILE A 406 -10.44 1.89 14.06
N PHE A 407 -10.88 1.19 13.01
CA PHE A 407 -10.27 -0.07 12.57
C PHE A 407 -9.00 0.14 11.73
N ASN A 408 -8.63 1.38 11.43
CA ASN A 408 -7.34 1.70 10.80
C ASN A 408 -6.32 2.19 11.85
N GLN A 409 -6.61 2.00 13.14
CA GLN A 409 -5.75 2.39 14.24
C GLN A 409 -4.81 1.24 14.66
N ASP A 410 -3.50 1.45 14.53
CA ASP A 410 -2.48 0.48 14.91
C ASP A 410 -2.31 0.33 16.43
N LYS A 411 -2.70 1.35 17.22
CA LYS A 411 -2.66 1.28 18.68
C LYS A 411 -3.80 0.42 19.22
N PHE A 412 -3.46 -0.52 20.09
CA PHE A 412 -4.47 -1.33 20.76
C PHE A 412 -5.41 -0.50 21.63
N LEU A 413 -6.69 -0.81 21.58
CA LEU A 413 -7.70 -0.27 22.48
C LEU A 413 -7.45 -0.82 23.88
N ILE A 414 -7.30 0.09 24.86
CA ILE A 414 -7.05 -0.29 26.25
C ILE A 414 -8.24 -1.07 26.82
N ASN A 415 -7.93 -1.94 27.79
CA ASN A 415 -8.95 -2.68 28.53
C ASN A 415 -9.95 -1.77 29.27
N GLY A 416 -11.12 -2.29 29.59
CA GLY A 416 -12.22 -1.55 30.23
C GLY A 416 -13.02 -0.65 29.28
N VAL A 417 -12.77 -0.74 27.97
CA VAL A 417 -13.56 -0.07 26.92
C VAL A 417 -14.27 -1.13 26.11
N GLU A 418 -15.59 -1.14 26.20
CA GLU A 418 -16.45 -2.00 25.38
C GLU A 418 -16.56 -1.41 23.97
N MET A 419 -16.43 -2.28 22.96
CA MET A 419 -16.68 -1.92 21.57
C MET A 419 -17.96 -2.58 21.10
N SER A 420 -18.88 -1.79 20.55
CA SER A 420 -20.06 -2.30 19.87
C SER A 420 -20.03 -1.90 18.39
N VAL A 421 -20.31 -2.85 17.52
CA VAL A 421 -20.35 -2.67 16.07
C VAL A 421 -21.75 -2.95 15.59
N LYS A 422 -22.37 -1.96 14.94
CA LYS A 422 -23.71 -2.06 14.37
C LYS A 422 -23.65 -1.86 12.87
N LEU A 423 -24.17 -2.83 12.14
CA LEU A 423 -24.23 -2.85 10.69
C LEU A 423 -25.69 -2.76 10.25
N VAL A 424 -26.03 -1.74 9.48
CA VAL A 424 -27.38 -1.59 8.90
C VAL A 424 -27.37 -2.15 7.49
N ARG A 425 -28.28 -3.08 7.21
CA ARG A 425 -28.40 -3.71 5.90
C ARG A 425 -28.73 -2.67 4.82
N SER A 426 -28.10 -2.84 3.67
CA SER A 426 -28.47 -2.17 2.42
C SER A 426 -29.71 -2.85 1.82
N ARG A 427 -30.40 -2.13 0.92
CA ARG A 427 -31.51 -2.68 0.14
C ARG A 427 -30.97 -3.60 -0.96
N GLU A 428 -31.72 -4.63 -1.33
CA GLU A 428 -31.40 -5.51 -2.46
C GLU A 428 -31.29 -4.73 -3.76
N SER A 429 -32.09 -3.67 -3.93
CA SER A 429 -31.99 -2.78 -5.09
C SER A 429 -30.65 -2.05 -5.18
N PHE A 430 -29.88 -1.96 -4.09
CA PHE A 430 -28.54 -1.38 -4.10
C PHE A 430 -27.47 -2.47 -4.28
N ASN A 431 -27.62 -3.62 -3.61
CA ASN A 431 -26.57 -4.63 -3.56
C ASN A 431 -26.69 -5.76 -4.60
N LEU A 432 -27.76 -5.81 -5.40
CA LEU A 432 -27.95 -6.73 -6.52
C LEU A 432 -28.14 -5.98 -7.85
N ILE A 433 -27.67 -6.61 -8.93
CA ILE A 433 -27.98 -6.25 -10.32
C ILE A 433 -28.71 -7.44 -10.97
N VAL A 434 -29.78 -7.16 -11.70
CA VAL A 434 -30.65 -8.16 -12.34
C VAL A 434 -30.81 -7.85 -13.83
N GLY A 435 -31.04 -8.89 -14.63
CA GLY A 435 -31.28 -8.76 -16.07
C GLY A 435 -32.69 -8.24 -16.43
N SER A 436 -33.67 -8.38 -15.53
CA SER A 436 -35.03 -7.86 -15.72
C SER A 436 -35.65 -7.38 -14.40
N ASN A 437 -36.26 -6.18 -14.43
CA ASN A 437 -36.93 -5.58 -13.28
C ASN A 437 -38.21 -6.31 -12.82
N ASP A 438 -38.72 -7.23 -13.64
CA ASP A 438 -39.95 -7.98 -13.32
C ASP A 438 -39.73 -9.03 -12.22
N VAL A 439 -38.47 -9.42 -11.98
CA VAL A 439 -38.11 -10.45 -11.00
C VAL A 439 -37.47 -9.79 -9.79
N LYS A 440 -38.01 -10.09 -8.61
CA LYS A 440 -37.49 -9.64 -7.32
C LYS A 440 -36.75 -10.78 -6.63
N PHE A 441 -35.66 -10.42 -5.97
CA PHE A 441 -34.81 -11.33 -5.23
C PHE A 441 -34.65 -10.81 -3.81
N LYS A 442 -34.32 -11.72 -2.91
CA LYS A 442 -33.96 -11.41 -1.53
C LYS A 442 -32.58 -11.93 -1.20
N VAL A 443 -31.86 -11.18 -0.37
CA VAL A 443 -30.58 -11.62 0.19
C VAL A 443 -30.80 -12.16 1.59
N CYS A 444 -30.35 -13.38 1.85
CA CYS A 444 -30.43 -14.01 3.17
C CYS A 444 -29.01 -14.15 3.74
N ILE A 445 -28.75 -13.50 4.87
CA ILE A 445 -27.51 -13.67 5.64
C ILE A 445 -27.76 -14.82 6.62
N THR A 446 -27.01 -15.90 6.47
CA THR A 446 -27.20 -17.15 7.21
C THR A 446 -26.30 -17.24 8.42
N ASP A 447 -25.09 -16.70 8.34
CA ASP A 447 -24.17 -16.57 9.47
C ASP A 447 -23.44 -15.23 9.41
N ALA A 448 -23.17 -14.66 10.59
CA ALA A 448 -22.37 -13.46 10.74
C ALA A 448 -21.51 -13.60 11.99
N THR A 449 -20.22 -13.27 11.88
CA THR A 449 -19.26 -13.37 12.97
C THR A 449 -18.29 -12.20 12.90
N LEU A 450 -18.12 -11.49 14.02
CA LEU A 450 -17.05 -10.50 14.16
C LEU A 450 -15.84 -11.19 14.80
N ILE A 451 -14.72 -11.19 14.10
CA ILE A 451 -13.48 -11.84 14.54
C ILE A 451 -12.53 -10.76 15.03
N VAL A 452 -12.19 -10.78 16.31
CA VAL A 452 -11.41 -9.73 16.97
C VAL A 452 -10.16 -10.34 17.58
N ARG A 453 -9.01 -9.72 17.33
CA ARG A 453 -7.75 -10.11 17.95
C ARG A 453 -7.61 -9.45 19.33
N ARG A 454 -7.38 -10.28 20.35
CA ARG A 454 -7.07 -9.85 21.72
C ARG A 454 -5.61 -10.09 22.04
N ALA A 455 -4.97 -9.10 22.64
CA ALA A 455 -3.57 -9.15 23.05
C ALA A 455 -3.46 -9.14 24.58
N ARG A 456 -2.89 -10.21 25.16
CA ARG A 456 -2.52 -10.24 26.57
C ARG A 456 -1.26 -9.42 26.78
N ILE A 457 -1.37 -8.37 27.58
CA ILE A 457 -0.27 -7.43 27.83
C ILE A 457 0.46 -7.83 29.11
N ASN A 458 1.80 -7.70 29.09
CA ASN A 458 2.63 -7.92 30.27
C ASN A 458 2.14 -7.04 31.45
N PRO A 459 1.93 -7.60 32.66
CA PRO A 459 1.42 -6.85 33.81
C PRO A 459 2.23 -5.59 34.15
N SER A 460 3.54 -5.60 33.90
CA SER A 460 4.40 -4.44 34.14
C SER A 460 4.03 -3.25 33.24
N VAL A 461 3.64 -3.53 32.00
CA VAL A 461 3.20 -2.51 31.03
C VAL A 461 1.80 -2.01 31.39
N LEU A 462 0.89 -2.90 31.78
CA LEU A 462 -0.45 -2.50 32.26
C LEU A 462 -0.38 -1.53 33.44
N LEU A 463 0.45 -1.83 34.45
CA LEU A 463 0.67 -0.95 35.59
C LEU A 463 1.31 0.38 35.18
N ALA A 464 2.22 0.38 34.21
CA ALA A 464 2.82 1.59 33.68
C ALA A 464 1.77 2.47 32.96
N HIS A 465 0.94 1.88 32.10
CA HIS A 465 -0.16 2.58 31.43
C HIS A 465 -1.16 3.15 32.43
N GLN A 466 -1.53 2.39 33.47
CA GLN A 466 -2.45 2.87 34.52
C GLN A 466 -1.88 4.09 35.27
N LYS A 467 -0.56 4.12 35.54
CA LYS A 467 0.10 5.28 36.13
C LYS A 467 0.09 6.50 35.21
N VAL A 468 0.34 6.31 33.91
CA VAL A 468 0.29 7.40 32.92
C VAL A 468 -1.12 7.94 32.74
N LEU A 469 -2.13 7.04 32.73
CA LEU A 469 -3.55 7.40 32.65
C LEU A 469 -4.01 8.28 33.82
N ALA A 470 -3.35 8.22 34.97
CA ALA A 470 -3.63 9.12 36.09
C ALA A 470 -3.25 10.58 35.81
N SER A 471 -2.34 10.83 34.87
CA SER A 471 -1.86 12.17 34.48
C SER A 471 -2.35 12.65 33.11
N THR A 472 -2.57 11.75 32.15
CA THR A 472 -2.91 12.08 30.76
C THR A 472 -3.86 11.05 30.16
N THR A 473 -4.60 11.41 29.10
CA THR A 473 -5.47 10.50 28.34
C THR A 473 -4.67 9.58 27.42
N ALA A 474 -5.21 8.40 27.11
CA ALA A 474 -4.74 7.59 25.99
C ALA A 474 -5.23 8.21 24.67
N LYS A 475 -4.34 8.37 23.70
CA LYS A 475 -4.62 9.08 22.44
C LYS A 475 -4.53 8.18 21.23
N TYR A 476 -5.62 8.13 20.48
CA TYR A 476 -5.80 7.33 19.27
C TYR A 476 -5.94 8.28 18.07
N PRO A 477 -4.84 8.61 17.38
CA PRO A 477 -4.87 9.43 16.17
C PRO A 477 -5.54 8.65 15.03
N ILE A 478 -6.61 9.15 14.46
CA ILE A 478 -7.35 8.51 13.37
C ILE A 478 -7.37 9.41 12.13
N THR A 479 -7.39 8.77 10.96
CA THR A 479 -7.81 9.45 9.72
C THR A 479 -9.32 9.23 9.59
N ARG A 480 -10.11 10.25 9.92
CA ARG A 480 -11.56 10.21 9.83
C ARG A 480 -11.98 10.40 8.38
N ALA A 481 -12.69 9.42 7.82
CA ALA A 481 -13.24 9.52 6.47
C ALA A 481 -14.75 9.82 6.51
N GLU A 482 -15.16 10.86 5.80
CA GLU A 482 -16.55 11.28 5.66
C GLU A 482 -16.94 11.31 4.19
N VAL A 483 -18.09 10.73 3.86
CA VAL A 483 -18.63 10.75 2.50
C VAL A 483 -19.89 11.62 2.49
N LYS A 484 -19.86 12.69 1.69
CA LYS A 484 -21.00 13.56 1.44
C LYS A 484 -21.58 13.33 0.06
N VAL A 485 -22.89 13.47 -0.05
CA VAL A 485 -23.64 13.24 -1.29
C VAL A 485 -24.42 14.49 -1.63
N LEU A 486 -24.20 15.02 -2.83
CA LEU A 486 -24.82 16.26 -3.31
C LEU A 486 -25.53 15.98 -4.63
N THR A 487 -26.83 16.25 -4.69
CA THR A 487 -27.62 16.02 -5.91
C THR A 487 -27.51 17.19 -6.88
N ILE A 488 -27.24 16.88 -8.15
CA ILE A 488 -27.23 17.83 -9.26
C ILE A 488 -28.38 17.48 -10.21
N PRO A 489 -29.37 18.37 -10.39
CA PRO A 489 -30.55 18.10 -11.22
C PRO A 489 -30.21 17.99 -12.70
N SER A 490 -31.07 17.32 -13.47
CA SER A 490 -31.01 17.36 -14.93
C SER A 490 -31.25 18.78 -15.49
N GLY A 491 -30.87 19.00 -16.75
CA GLY A 491 -31.03 20.25 -17.48
C GLY A 491 -29.89 21.26 -17.27
N VAL A 492 -29.04 21.08 -16.27
CA VAL A 492 -27.93 22.01 -15.96
C VAL A 492 -26.66 21.68 -16.74
N GLN A 493 -25.91 22.72 -17.15
CA GLN A 493 -24.60 22.60 -17.79
C GLN A 493 -23.44 22.92 -16.83
N GLY A 494 -23.74 23.35 -15.62
CA GLY A 494 -22.74 23.62 -14.60
C GLY A 494 -23.38 23.83 -13.25
N LYS A 495 -22.61 23.56 -12.21
CA LYS A 495 -23.06 23.67 -10.82
C LYS A 495 -21.90 24.13 -9.94
N THR A 496 -22.22 25.07 -9.06
CA THR A 496 -21.39 25.40 -7.90
C THR A 496 -22.00 24.72 -6.68
N LEU A 497 -21.18 23.99 -5.94
CA LEU A 497 -21.52 23.29 -4.71
C LEU A 497 -20.75 23.96 -3.58
N ASP A 498 -21.41 24.90 -2.89
CA ASP A 498 -20.83 25.67 -1.80
C ASP A 498 -20.91 24.90 -0.47
N ASN A 499 -19.99 25.23 0.45
CA ASN A 499 -19.99 24.76 1.84
C ASN A 499 -20.10 23.24 1.98
N ILE A 500 -19.42 22.49 1.10
CA ILE A 500 -19.41 21.03 1.14
C ILE A 500 -18.87 20.58 2.49
N PHE A 501 -17.76 21.18 2.92
CA PHE A 501 -17.27 21.10 4.28
C PHE A 501 -17.15 22.52 4.84
N LEU A 502 -17.67 22.70 6.05
CA LEU A 502 -17.60 23.94 6.81
C LEU A 502 -16.96 23.62 8.16
N GLY A 503 -15.87 24.29 8.50
CA GLY A 503 -15.07 23.97 9.67
C GLY A 503 -13.73 23.39 9.27
N GLN A 504 -13.33 22.24 9.83
CA GLN A 504 -12.05 21.63 9.50
C GLN A 504 -11.95 21.39 7.99
N VAL A 505 -10.84 21.82 7.37
CA VAL A 505 -10.56 21.54 5.95
C VAL A 505 -10.01 20.12 5.85
N PRO A 506 -10.54 19.27 4.94
CA PRO A 506 -10.02 17.93 4.75
C PRO A 506 -8.59 17.95 4.21
N LYS A 507 -7.79 16.95 4.59
CA LYS A 507 -6.44 16.76 4.03
C LYS A 507 -6.49 16.16 2.62
N ARG A 508 -7.53 15.39 2.31
CA ARG A 508 -7.74 14.73 1.01
C ARG A 508 -9.20 14.80 0.62
N CYS A 509 -9.48 15.03 -0.66
CA CYS A 509 -10.83 14.96 -1.24
C CYS A 509 -10.80 14.06 -2.48
N ILE A 510 -11.74 13.13 -2.58
CA ILE A 510 -11.93 12.25 -3.73
C ILE A 510 -13.38 12.35 -4.18
N ILE A 511 -13.58 12.67 -5.45
CA ILE A 511 -14.88 13.10 -5.97
C ILE A 511 -15.24 12.26 -7.18
N GLY A 512 -16.46 11.75 -7.19
CA GLY A 512 -17.02 10.97 -8.28
C GLY A 512 -18.48 11.33 -8.52
N PHE A 513 -18.97 11.05 -9.72
CA PHE A 513 -20.36 11.28 -10.08
C PHE A 513 -21.02 9.96 -10.44
N VAL A 514 -22.21 9.73 -9.90
CA VAL A 514 -23.00 8.53 -10.15
C VAL A 514 -24.44 8.90 -10.47
N ASN A 515 -25.16 7.98 -11.11
CA ASN A 515 -26.56 8.18 -11.41
C ASN A 515 -27.36 8.26 -10.10
N ASN A 516 -28.27 9.24 -9.97
CA ASN A 516 -29.06 9.38 -8.75
C ASN A 516 -29.91 8.14 -8.44
N SER A 517 -30.43 7.46 -9.46
CA SER A 517 -31.21 6.23 -9.25
C SER A 517 -30.33 5.05 -8.83
N ALA A 518 -29.06 5.00 -9.28
CA ALA A 518 -28.12 3.96 -8.87
C ALA A 518 -27.73 4.12 -7.40
N PHE A 519 -27.45 5.36 -6.97
CA PHE A 519 -27.16 5.69 -5.57
C PHE A 519 -28.30 5.30 -4.62
N ASN A 520 -29.54 5.60 -4.99
CA ASN A 520 -30.73 5.27 -4.18
C ASN A 520 -31.11 3.77 -4.25
N GLY A 521 -30.43 2.99 -5.09
CA GLY A 521 -30.70 1.60 -5.40
C GLY A 521 -31.57 1.43 -6.64
N SER A 522 -31.04 0.74 -7.65
CA SER A 522 -31.72 0.30 -8.86
C SER A 522 -31.18 -1.08 -9.26
N LEU A 523 -32.07 -2.03 -9.53
CA LEU A 523 -31.67 -3.38 -9.91
C LEU A 523 -30.99 -3.45 -11.29
N THR A 524 -31.08 -2.42 -12.13
CA THR A 524 -30.47 -2.40 -13.47
C THR A 524 -29.31 -1.42 -13.60
N LYS A 525 -28.89 -0.78 -12.51
CA LYS A 525 -27.76 0.16 -12.54
C LYS A 525 -26.77 -0.15 -11.44
N ASN A 526 -25.50 -0.11 -11.78
CA ASN A 526 -24.41 -0.31 -10.86
C ASN A 526 -24.19 0.95 -10.01
N PRO A 527 -24.27 0.88 -8.67
CA PRO A 527 -24.06 2.04 -7.80
C PRO A 527 -22.63 2.59 -7.88
N PHE A 528 -21.67 1.78 -8.33
CA PHE A 528 -20.25 2.13 -8.40
C PHE A 528 -19.79 2.51 -9.82
N ASN A 529 -20.71 2.75 -10.75
CA ASN A 529 -20.40 3.29 -12.07
C ASN A 529 -20.14 4.80 -11.98
N PHE A 530 -18.87 5.18 -11.81
CA PHE A 530 -18.43 6.58 -11.75
C PHE A 530 -18.28 7.15 -13.16
N GLU A 531 -19.39 7.63 -13.71
CA GLU A 531 -19.46 8.20 -15.05
C GLU A 531 -18.83 9.59 -15.12
N ASN A 532 -18.29 9.94 -16.29
CA ASN A 532 -17.70 11.26 -16.52
C ASN A 532 -18.73 12.36 -16.82
N TYR A 533 -19.96 12.00 -17.22
CA TYR A 533 -21.05 12.91 -17.62
C TYR A 533 -20.65 14.07 -18.55
N GLY A 534 -19.59 13.91 -19.34
CA GLY A 534 -19.05 14.98 -20.18
C GLY A 534 -18.52 16.17 -19.40
N ILE A 535 -17.96 15.97 -18.19
CA ILE A 535 -17.28 17.04 -17.45
C ILE A 535 -16.25 17.70 -18.37
N ASN A 536 -16.33 19.02 -18.51
CA ASN A 536 -15.42 19.82 -19.32
C ASN A 536 -14.67 20.90 -18.51
N SER A 537 -15.07 21.11 -17.25
CA SER A 537 -14.36 21.96 -16.31
C SER A 537 -14.58 21.47 -14.88
N PHE A 538 -13.51 21.39 -14.09
CA PHE A 538 -13.58 21.04 -12.68
C PHE A 538 -12.54 21.79 -11.84
N SER A 539 -12.96 22.35 -10.71
CA SER A 539 -12.06 22.96 -9.72
C SER A 539 -12.64 22.92 -8.32
N LEU A 540 -11.76 22.78 -7.33
CA LEU A 540 -12.04 23.03 -5.93
C LEU A 540 -11.70 24.46 -5.55
N TYR A 541 -12.33 24.96 -4.50
CA TYR A 541 -11.95 26.20 -3.83
C TYR A 541 -11.88 25.94 -2.33
N ILE A 542 -10.80 26.41 -1.71
CA ILE A 542 -10.65 26.48 -0.25
C ILE A 542 -10.53 27.95 0.10
N ASP A 543 -11.52 28.50 0.80
CA ASP A 543 -11.57 29.92 1.19
C ASP A 543 -11.32 30.89 0.01
N GLY A 544 -11.88 30.56 -1.15
CA GLY A 544 -11.74 31.34 -2.38
C GLY A 544 -10.46 31.08 -3.18
N GLN A 545 -9.48 30.33 -2.65
CA GLN A 545 -8.31 29.89 -3.40
C GLN A 545 -8.65 28.66 -4.25
N GLN A 546 -8.47 28.77 -5.57
CA GLN A 546 -8.74 27.70 -6.50
C GLN A 546 -7.66 26.59 -6.47
N ILE A 547 -8.10 25.34 -6.46
CA ILE A 547 -7.27 24.13 -6.47
C ILE A 547 -7.84 23.13 -7.49
N PRO A 548 -7.07 22.71 -8.50
CA PRO A 548 -5.78 23.26 -8.92
C PRO A 548 -5.90 24.73 -9.38
N SER A 549 -4.77 25.44 -9.40
CA SER A 549 -4.69 26.88 -9.76
C SER A 549 -5.28 27.19 -11.14
N LYS A 550 -5.21 26.23 -12.06
CA LYS A 550 -5.97 26.20 -13.31
C LYS A 550 -6.96 25.07 -13.23
N ALA A 551 -8.24 25.35 -13.48
CA ALA A 551 -9.28 24.32 -13.48
C ALA A 551 -8.91 23.19 -14.45
N LEU A 552 -9.23 21.96 -14.07
CA LEU A 552 -9.12 20.82 -14.98
C LEU A 552 -10.11 21.04 -16.13
N GLN A 553 -9.69 20.78 -17.35
CA GLN A 553 -10.52 20.92 -18.55
C GLN A 553 -10.47 19.65 -19.41
N PRO A 554 -11.01 18.52 -18.90
CA PRO A 554 -11.02 17.29 -19.66
C PRO A 554 -11.97 17.38 -20.88
N SER A 555 -11.69 16.61 -21.92
CA SER A 555 -12.57 16.35 -23.05
C SER A 555 -12.61 14.86 -23.29
N PHE A 556 -13.66 14.21 -22.79
CA PHE A 556 -13.80 12.75 -22.87
C PHE A 556 -14.07 12.26 -24.30
N ASN A 557 -14.80 13.05 -25.10
CA ASN A 557 -15.06 12.76 -26.51
C ASN A 557 -13.77 12.71 -27.36
N ASN A 558 -12.79 13.55 -27.03
CA ASN A 558 -11.51 13.60 -27.73
C ASN A 558 -10.40 12.82 -27.03
N SER A 559 -10.72 12.07 -25.96
CA SER A 559 -9.75 11.36 -25.12
C SER A 559 -8.67 12.25 -24.47
N ILE A 560 -8.98 13.52 -24.22
CA ILE A 560 -8.08 14.50 -23.58
C ILE A 560 -8.48 14.66 -22.12
N PHE A 561 -8.10 13.71 -21.27
CA PHE A 561 -8.43 13.75 -19.84
C PHE A 561 -7.28 13.31 -18.93
N THR A 562 -6.06 13.19 -19.47
CA THR A 562 -4.88 12.69 -18.74
C THR A 562 -4.58 13.52 -17.48
N SER A 563 -4.80 14.84 -17.50
CA SER A 563 -4.63 15.67 -16.30
C SER A 563 -5.63 15.35 -15.20
N ALA A 564 -6.87 14.99 -15.56
CA ALA A 564 -7.88 14.54 -14.61
C ALA A 564 -7.55 13.14 -14.08
N TYR A 565 -7.15 12.21 -14.96
CA TYR A 565 -6.67 10.88 -14.57
C TYR A 565 -5.44 10.95 -13.64
N HIS A 566 -4.49 11.85 -13.92
CA HIS A 566 -3.30 12.06 -13.10
C HIS A 566 -3.62 12.45 -11.64
N THR A 567 -4.78 13.09 -11.40
CA THR A 567 -5.21 13.42 -10.04
C THR A 567 -5.34 12.18 -9.16
N LEU A 568 -5.67 11.00 -9.71
CA LEU A 568 -5.74 9.75 -8.95
C LEU A 568 -4.42 9.31 -8.33
N PHE A 569 -3.29 9.71 -8.89
CA PHE A 569 -1.97 9.33 -8.38
C PHE A 569 -1.40 10.41 -7.48
N SER A 570 -1.55 11.67 -7.90
CA SER A 570 -1.08 12.82 -7.13
C SER A 570 -1.90 13.03 -5.85
N GLY A 571 -3.22 12.83 -5.89
CA GLY A 571 -4.10 12.98 -4.74
C GLY A 571 -4.11 11.79 -3.77
N THR A 572 -3.69 10.59 -4.20
CA THR A 572 -3.57 9.42 -3.30
C THR A 572 -2.16 9.25 -2.73
N GLY A 573 -1.18 10.02 -3.21
CA GLY A 573 0.19 9.99 -2.73
C GLY A 573 1.06 8.89 -3.36
N ILE A 574 0.56 8.13 -4.34
CA ILE A 574 1.34 7.09 -5.05
C ILE A 574 2.06 7.61 -6.29
N HIS A 575 1.88 8.88 -6.64
CA HIS A 575 2.60 9.51 -7.75
C HIS A 575 4.12 9.31 -7.59
N PHE A 576 4.77 8.86 -8.67
CA PHE A 576 6.19 8.50 -8.75
C PHE A 576 6.64 7.26 -7.95
N LEU A 577 5.74 6.55 -7.28
CA LEU A 577 6.03 5.25 -6.69
C LEU A 577 5.87 4.14 -7.72
N ASN A 578 6.52 3.00 -7.50
CA ASN A 578 6.28 1.77 -8.27
C ASN A 578 5.03 1.05 -7.76
N GLU A 579 3.94 1.80 -7.62
CA GLU A 579 2.65 1.37 -7.09
C GLU A 579 1.53 1.92 -7.97
N GLY A 580 0.43 1.18 -8.07
CA GLY A 580 -0.72 1.58 -8.87
C GLY A 580 -2.03 1.17 -8.20
N ASN A 581 -3.11 1.85 -8.58
CA ASN A 581 -4.48 1.59 -8.10
C ASN A 581 -5.28 0.64 -9.01
N GLY A 582 -4.66 0.11 -10.07
CA GLY A 582 -5.32 -0.80 -11.01
C GLY A 582 -6.35 -0.18 -11.96
N ILE A 583 -6.47 1.15 -12.00
CA ILE A 583 -7.32 1.84 -12.97
C ILE A 583 -6.45 2.27 -14.15
N SER A 584 -6.73 1.77 -15.34
CA SER A 584 -6.05 2.22 -16.56
C SER A 584 -6.62 3.56 -17.07
N CYS A 585 -5.84 4.28 -17.87
CA CYS A 585 -6.30 5.52 -18.51
C CYS A 585 -7.56 5.28 -19.37
N GLU A 586 -7.68 4.12 -20.02
CA GLU A 586 -8.87 3.78 -20.82
C GLU A 586 -10.10 3.50 -19.96
N GLN A 587 -9.91 2.80 -18.84
CA GLN A 587 -10.97 2.50 -17.88
C GLN A 587 -11.48 3.77 -17.20
N TYR A 588 -10.59 4.72 -16.93
CA TYR A 588 -10.91 6.01 -16.30
C TYR A 588 -12.06 6.75 -17.01
N GLY A 589 -11.99 6.86 -18.34
CA GLY A 589 -13.03 7.52 -19.13
C GLY A 589 -14.37 6.76 -19.18
N LYS A 590 -14.42 5.51 -18.70
CA LYS A 590 -15.51 4.55 -18.92
C LYS A 590 -16.02 3.92 -17.61
N GLY A 591 -16.33 4.74 -16.61
CA GLY A 591 -16.99 4.30 -15.36
C GLY A 591 -16.10 4.25 -14.13
N TYR A 592 -14.81 4.59 -14.26
CA TYR A 592 -13.87 4.74 -13.15
C TYR A 592 -13.40 6.20 -12.99
N CYS A 593 -14.24 7.17 -13.34
CA CYS A 593 -13.89 8.59 -13.37
C CYS A 593 -13.98 9.22 -11.96
N LEU A 594 -12.89 9.11 -11.21
CA LEU A 594 -12.71 9.76 -9.91
C LEU A 594 -11.69 10.92 -10.00
N LEU A 595 -11.84 11.94 -9.17
CA LEU A 595 -10.93 13.09 -9.07
C LEU A 595 -10.39 13.16 -7.65
N ALA A 596 -9.08 13.02 -7.46
CA ALA A 596 -8.47 13.00 -6.13
C ALA A 596 -7.54 14.20 -5.92
N PHE A 597 -7.68 14.87 -4.78
CA PHE A 597 -6.92 16.07 -4.44
C PHE A 597 -6.29 15.92 -3.06
N ASP A 598 -4.97 16.08 -3.01
CA ASP A 598 -4.24 16.35 -1.78
C ASP A 598 -4.36 17.85 -1.48
N LEU A 599 -4.89 18.18 -0.30
CA LEU A 599 -5.13 19.55 0.16
C LEU A 599 -4.12 19.96 1.25
N THR A 600 -3.18 19.08 1.58
CA THR A 600 -2.07 19.41 2.49
C THR A 600 -1.07 20.32 1.79
N PRO A 601 -0.49 21.29 2.50
CA PRO A 601 0.45 22.26 1.91
C PRO A 601 1.77 21.64 1.46
N ASP A 602 2.15 20.48 1.98
CA ASP A 602 3.39 19.76 1.69
C ASP A 602 3.17 18.46 0.89
N LEU A 603 1.95 18.22 0.41
CA LEU A 603 1.57 17.03 -0.39
C LEU A 603 1.81 15.71 0.34
N SER A 604 1.53 15.69 1.64
CA SER A 604 1.74 14.55 2.53
C SER A 604 0.44 13.99 3.09
N ALA A 605 -0.71 14.10 2.40
CA ALA A 605 -1.98 13.54 2.88
C ALA A 605 -1.92 12.03 3.14
N ASN A 606 -0.99 11.31 2.49
CA ASN A 606 -0.74 9.89 2.67
C ASN A 606 0.38 9.56 3.69
N SER A 607 1.00 10.56 4.31
CA SER A 607 2.08 10.36 5.29
C SER A 607 1.53 10.19 6.70
N SER A 608 2.06 9.21 7.44
CA SER A 608 1.84 9.05 8.88
C SER A 608 2.96 9.65 9.73
N SER A 609 3.98 10.25 9.09
CA SER A 609 5.19 10.75 9.78
C SER A 609 4.94 12.00 10.63
N HIS A 610 3.97 12.82 10.23
CA HIS A 610 3.63 14.06 10.90
C HIS A 610 2.23 14.51 10.50
N TRP A 611 1.70 15.51 11.22
CA TRP A 611 0.43 16.15 10.89
C TRP A 611 0.65 17.54 10.36
N ASN A 612 -0.15 17.89 9.36
CA ASN A 612 -0.26 19.26 8.92
C ASN A 612 -1.09 20.08 9.93
N LEU A 613 -0.85 21.39 9.95
CA LEU A 613 -1.65 22.29 10.77
C LEU A 613 -3.11 22.20 10.34
N ILE A 614 -3.99 21.83 11.27
CA ILE A 614 -5.43 21.80 11.03
C ILE A 614 -5.93 23.22 10.75
N LYS A 615 -6.49 23.41 9.55
CA LYS A 615 -7.10 24.69 9.13
C LYS A 615 -8.62 24.60 9.20
N HIS A 616 -9.25 25.73 9.49
CA HIS A 616 -10.69 25.88 9.39
C HIS A 616 -11.04 26.78 8.21
N GLY A 617 -12.03 26.40 7.42
CA GLY A 617 -12.44 27.09 6.22
C GLY A 617 -13.68 26.48 5.58
N SER A 618 -13.89 26.82 4.32
CA SER A 618 -14.99 26.33 3.49
C SER A 618 -14.44 25.66 2.23
N VAL A 619 -14.98 24.49 1.90
CA VAL A 619 -14.68 23.78 0.65
C VAL A 619 -15.84 23.96 -0.32
N ARG A 620 -15.53 24.38 -1.54
CA ARG A 620 -16.49 24.53 -2.65
C ARG A 620 -16.02 23.77 -3.88
N ILE A 621 -16.94 23.11 -4.60
CA ILE A 621 -16.69 22.51 -5.91
C ILE A 621 -17.36 23.38 -6.97
N GLU A 622 -16.66 23.62 -8.08
CA GLU A 622 -17.26 24.09 -9.33
C GLU A 622 -17.05 23.03 -10.41
N VAL A 623 -18.15 22.62 -11.04
CA VAL A 623 -18.14 21.65 -12.14
C VAL A 623 -18.97 22.18 -13.30
N ARG A 624 -18.50 21.94 -14.52
CA ARG A 624 -19.22 22.20 -15.78
C ARG A 624 -19.20 20.97 -16.67
N PHE A 625 -20.24 20.85 -17.47
CA PHE A 625 -20.49 19.76 -18.39
C PHE A 625 -20.54 20.29 -19.84
N GLU A 626 -20.14 19.45 -20.79
CA GLU A 626 -20.14 19.76 -22.22
C GLU A 626 -21.56 19.95 -22.77
N SER A 627 -22.53 19.23 -22.21
CA SER A 627 -23.95 19.37 -22.53
C SER A 627 -24.80 19.37 -21.25
N SER A 628 -26.06 19.81 -21.36
CA SER A 628 -26.99 19.77 -20.24
C SER A 628 -27.21 18.33 -19.78
N LEU A 629 -27.11 18.09 -18.48
CA LEU A 629 -27.33 16.76 -17.91
C LEU A 629 -28.71 16.23 -18.30
N ILE A 630 -28.78 15.05 -18.92
CA ILE A 630 -30.06 14.43 -19.33
C ILE A 630 -30.79 13.85 -18.12
N GLN A 631 -30.05 13.46 -17.08
CA GLN A 631 -30.54 12.81 -15.88
C GLN A 631 -29.99 13.49 -14.63
N THR A 632 -30.68 13.31 -13.51
CA THR A 632 -30.21 13.78 -12.20
C THR A 632 -29.08 12.87 -11.74
N ILE A 633 -27.99 13.46 -11.25
CA ILE A 633 -26.79 12.75 -10.78
C ILE A 633 -26.49 13.10 -9.33
N ASN A 634 -25.72 12.25 -8.65
CA ASN A 634 -25.18 12.53 -7.33
C ASN A 634 -23.66 12.70 -7.42
N CYS A 635 -23.16 13.80 -6.87
CA CYS A 635 -21.75 14.03 -6.61
C CYS A 635 -21.41 13.40 -5.26
N ILE A 636 -20.58 12.36 -5.28
CA ILE A 636 -20.05 11.68 -4.10
C ILE A 636 -18.71 12.33 -3.76
N VAL A 637 -18.58 12.86 -2.55
CA VAL A 637 -17.38 13.52 -2.05
C VAL A 637 -16.88 12.75 -0.84
N TYR A 638 -15.85 11.93 -1.04
CA TYR A 638 -15.10 11.28 0.04
C TYR A 638 -14.01 12.26 0.53
N ALA A 639 -13.93 12.48 1.83
CA ALA A 639 -12.98 13.41 2.42
C ALA A 639 -12.35 12.85 3.68
N GLU A 640 -11.05 13.10 3.85
CA GLU A 640 -10.26 12.65 4.99
C GLU A 640 -9.86 13.81 5.90
N PHE A 641 -9.91 13.57 7.21
CA PHE A 641 -9.56 14.53 8.25
C PHE A 641 -8.63 13.86 9.27
N ASP A 642 -7.71 14.62 9.84
CA ASP A 642 -6.93 14.16 10.98
C ASP A 642 -7.66 14.52 12.28
N ASN A 643 -7.93 13.51 13.11
CA ASN A 643 -8.67 13.64 14.35
C ASN A 643 -8.08 12.74 15.45
N ILE A 644 -8.45 13.00 16.71
CA ILE A 644 -8.03 12.19 17.87
C ILE A 644 -9.26 11.68 18.62
N ILE A 645 -9.22 10.39 18.97
CA ILE A 645 -10.05 9.81 20.02
C ILE A 645 -9.21 9.74 21.30
N GLU A 646 -9.71 10.31 22.39
CA GLU A 646 -9.05 10.28 23.70
C GLU A 646 -9.86 9.47 24.71
N ILE A 647 -9.17 8.61 25.47
CA ILE A 647 -9.77 7.80 26.54
C ILE A 647 -9.12 8.15 27.88
N ASP A 648 -9.95 8.53 28.86
CA ASP A 648 -9.47 8.96 30.18
C ASP A 648 -9.28 7.79 31.17
N LYS A 649 -8.81 8.13 32.38
CA LYS A 649 -8.60 7.16 33.47
C LYS A 649 -9.87 6.38 33.84
N ASN A 650 -11.05 6.97 33.67
CA ASN A 650 -12.35 6.40 33.98
C ASN A 650 -12.95 5.65 32.78
N ARG A 651 -12.21 5.55 31.67
CA ARG A 651 -12.65 4.95 30.40
C ARG A 651 -13.77 5.72 29.71
N ASN A 652 -13.89 7.02 29.99
CA ASN A 652 -14.73 7.89 29.19
C ASN A 652 -14.04 8.15 27.85
N VAL A 653 -14.81 8.00 26.77
CA VAL A 653 -14.34 8.23 25.40
C VAL A 653 -14.74 9.64 24.98
N THR A 654 -13.77 10.40 24.50
CA THR A 654 -13.95 11.75 23.97
C THR A 654 -13.40 11.81 22.55
N VAL A 655 -14.08 12.57 21.70
CA VAL A 655 -13.73 12.76 20.29
C VAL A 655 -13.62 14.25 20.04
N ASP A 656 -12.65 14.66 19.22
CA ASP A 656 -12.40 16.08 18.90
C ASP A 656 -13.19 16.59 17.69
N TYR A 657 -14.04 15.74 17.12
CA TYR A 657 -14.98 16.06 16.04
C TYR A 657 -16.41 15.96 16.57
N SER A 658 -17.20 17.01 16.37
CA SER A 658 -18.66 16.97 16.55
C SER A 658 -19.31 16.61 15.21
N SER A 659 -20.30 15.72 15.25
CA SER A 659 -21.19 15.38 14.13
C SER A 659 -21.88 16.61 13.55
#